data_AF-A0A8H7BM26-F1
#
_entry.id   AF-A0A8H7BM26-F1
#
_cell.length_a   1.000
_cell.length_b   1.000
_cell.length_c   1.000
_cell.angle_alpha   90.00
_cell.angle_beta   90.00
_cell.angle_gamma   90.00
#
_symmetry.space_group_name_H-M   'P 1'
#
loop_
_entity.id
_entity.type
_entity.pdbx_description
1 polymer ?
#
loop_
_entity_poly.entity_id
_entity_poly.type
_entity_poly.pdbx_seq_one_letter_code
_entity_poly.pdbx_strand_id
1 'polypeptide(L)'
;MQNDGRTLLKLNDLQKQQVEVIVPFVSRVHVLDSCNEKDNASRKKRRIPLPESIALNEFAAEEAFQSIQSDQDYLEYELHDFIVYDKNDKLIELSENFGTAYFKGEIRNAVGTKKFVVDVPFRNYALGDLEIDQTEPVIWIENTFIYNKVYYKIGKPHTSYEGLFAKFKWRALLVKIILNFIEKYPDATLTDTSFGGRLNQFLADIYPDKDWINCYFRPHIIANARLILWQIHGLRNEDSDEEDGSNIDSHIFWDDPIFFKAKAVIMNEQSPLSNAWQTEDTVVTRLVYKFFKPIFGKHLKCIEQPEPNENASKICVVVVDQKRNYGQRRIPTVDECVLTRCMKDKGRQLYKDLTMGDTVINVGDCVQLLLEDNTLATARVTSIYRLLDENDQAYQEPLITVNWLYQGQETVLGSIYDVSDSFSKQELWYSHHCECESEYIYPVTVIYAKVNVSFFSSSVPDSSYYYYCKTFYDHRRATFEDLRHEHLYISSSCKVRCGCYKPSLQDRYEAFIQKKKVKDAILIPEEDDTYVLYEITSLTICKDNWQSSTMTLRKFPLHSSFFKEQASNKPNPIVKGKRWFANEAVYTEELLERNVAQTLETMFSATEVIDGAYIQFWRPDTPMPNNLAHNGAGHHFFFNKMYRASNELLEPIASNYELWARKYPPWKSKRSKKLAALDLFCGSGNFGHGLEDSGIAECRWSVDVDYHALLTYRYNHDQNKKHAYYNKSVNTLLEDSLNGKHVEDWPKPGEVGLILAGNPCQGFSRMNQFCNEDNSVRKRQFVCKSDAASPIHLGSSTWKPTSKDATYVSCV
;
A
#
# COMPACT_ATOMS: atom_id res chain seq x y z
N MET A 1 -18.66 35.62 11.66
CA MET A 1 -18.88 35.56 13.12
C MET A 1 -18.01 34.46 13.71
N GLN A 2 -17.18 34.85 14.68
CA GLN A 2 -16.52 34.08 15.75
C GLN A 2 -15.95 32.67 15.47
N ASN A 3 -14.60 32.64 15.60
CA ASN A 3 -13.74 31.50 15.91
C ASN A 3 -14.10 30.87 17.27
N ASP A 4 -14.06 29.54 17.32
CA ASP A 4 -13.72 28.71 18.50
C ASP A 4 -12.86 27.54 17.96
N GLY A 5 -11.66 27.23 18.42
CA GLY A 5 -11.08 27.42 19.74
C GLY A 5 -10.83 26.04 20.40
N ARG A 6 -9.90 25.23 19.88
CA ARG A 6 -9.40 24.04 20.58
C ARG A 6 -8.05 24.34 21.24
N THR A 7 -8.11 24.35 22.56
CA THR A 7 -7.11 24.72 23.55
C THR A 7 -5.85 23.87 23.49
N LEU A 8 -4.73 24.51 23.19
CA LEU A 8 -3.37 24.13 23.59
C LEU A 8 -3.07 24.86 24.91
N LEU A 9 -2.72 24.14 25.97
CA LEU A 9 -2.15 24.74 27.18
C LEU A 9 -0.74 24.19 27.39
N LYS A 10 0.23 25.02 26.99
CA LYS A 10 1.55 25.13 27.62
C LYS A 10 1.51 26.30 28.60
N LEU A 11 2.21 26.17 29.73
CA LEU A 11 2.98 27.19 30.50
C LEU A 11 3.18 26.61 31.92
N ASN A 12 4.39 26.17 32.31
CA ASN A 12 5.51 26.95 32.89
C ASN A 12 5.11 27.85 34.06
N ASP A 13 5.76 27.62 35.21
CA ASP A 13 6.18 28.58 36.25
C ASP A 13 6.95 27.80 37.34
N LEU A 14 7.98 28.27 38.05
CA LEU A 14 8.95 29.35 37.94
C LEU A 14 10.06 29.00 38.96
N GLN A 15 11.31 29.25 38.56
CA GLN A 15 12.55 29.48 39.32
C GLN A 15 12.57 29.45 40.87
N LYS A 16 13.63 28.85 41.45
CA LYS A 16 14.63 29.55 42.30
C LYS A 16 15.85 28.69 42.72
N GLN A 17 17.02 29.21 42.34
CA GLN A 17 18.37 29.25 42.93
C GLN A 17 18.91 28.21 43.96
N GLN A 18 20.14 27.77 43.63
CA GLN A 18 21.34 27.41 44.44
C GLN A 18 21.24 27.32 45.98
N VAL A 19 21.92 26.30 46.54
CA VAL A 19 23.08 26.42 47.47
C VAL A 19 23.60 25.01 47.81
N GLU A 20 24.92 24.79 47.71
CA GLU A 20 25.66 23.63 48.23
C GLU A 20 25.59 23.54 49.76
N VAL A 21 25.85 22.35 50.34
CA VAL A 21 26.70 22.09 51.55
C VAL A 21 26.24 20.83 52.31
N ILE A 22 27.11 19.81 52.29
CA ILE A 22 27.57 18.90 53.39
C ILE A 22 26.54 17.98 54.11
N VAL A 23 26.84 16.66 54.01
CA VAL A 23 26.67 15.46 54.91
C VAL A 23 26.27 15.74 56.39
N PRO A 24 25.75 14.81 57.26
CA PRO A 24 25.63 13.33 57.17
C PRO A 24 24.45 12.65 57.95
N PHE A 25 24.53 11.31 58.12
CA PHE A 25 24.01 10.48 59.24
C PHE A 25 22.58 9.86 59.21
N VAL A 26 22.55 8.55 58.93
CA VAL A 26 21.97 7.41 59.69
C VAL A 26 20.74 7.68 60.60
N SER A 27 19.60 7.01 60.31
CA SER A 27 18.96 5.95 61.16
C SER A 27 17.42 5.91 61.18
N ARG A 28 16.91 4.67 61.30
CA ARG A 28 15.56 4.19 61.74
C ARG A 28 14.43 4.14 60.68
N VAL A 29 13.86 2.97 60.30
CA VAL A 29 13.10 1.92 61.08
C VAL A 29 11.77 2.50 61.58
N HIS A 30 10.54 2.00 61.41
CA HIS A 30 9.83 0.79 60.95
C HIS A 30 8.56 1.30 60.16
N VAL A 31 7.68 0.54 59.49
CA VAL A 31 6.69 -0.42 60.00
C VAL A 31 5.91 -0.95 58.78
N LEU A 32 5.76 -2.27 58.65
CA LEU A 32 4.64 -2.88 57.92
C LEU A 32 4.18 -4.11 58.73
N ASP A 33 3.15 -3.89 59.53
CA ASP A 33 2.19 -4.90 60.01
C ASP A 33 1.13 -5.08 58.90
N SER A 34 0.42 -6.18 58.70
CA SER A 34 0.33 -7.52 59.30
C SER A 34 -0.61 -8.35 58.39
N CYS A 35 -0.47 -9.67 58.36
CA CYS A 35 -1.59 -10.63 58.31
C CYS A 35 -1.10 -12.09 58.38
N ASN A 36 -1.14 -12.62 59.61
CA ASN A 36 -1.41 -13.98 60.10
C ASN A 36 -1.00 -15.27 59.34
N GLU A 37 -0.05 -15.95 59.98
CA GLU A 37 -0.08 -17.32 60.52
C GLU A 37 -0.77 -18.46 59.72
N LYS A 38 0.04 -19.41 59.23
CA LYS A 38 0.34 -20.71 59.88
C LYS A 38 1.21 -21.56 58.94
N ASP A 39 2.42 -21.90 59.39
CA ASP A 39 2.95 -23.27 59.44
C ASP A 39 4.47 -23.32 59.60
N ASN A 40 4.88 -24.15 60.55
CA ASN A 40 6.25 -24.36 61.00
C ASN A 40 7.06 -25.22 60.01
N ALA A 41 8.39 -25.05 60.12
CA ALA A 41 9.46 -25.98 59.70
C ALA A 41 10.06 -25.81 58.28
N SER A 42 11.07 -24.95 58.15
CA SER A 42 12.44 -25.36 57.79
C SER A 42 13.37 -24.14 57.68
N ARG A 43 14.41 -24.05 58.52
CA ARG A 43 15.45 -23.03 58.44
C ARG A 43 16.26 -23.22 57.14
N LYS A 44 15.91 -22.50 56.06
CA LYS A 44 16.85 -22.23 54.97
C LYS A 44 17.75 -21.06 55.38
N LYS A 45 19.07 -21.28 55.48
CA LYS A 45 20.07 -20.22 55.60
C LYS A 45 19.81 -19.19 54.49
N ARG A 46 19.56 -17.92 54.83
CA ARG A 46 19.47 -16.83 53.85
C ARG A 46 20.82 -16.74 53.12
N ARG A 47 20.82 -16.97 51.80
CA ARG A 47 22.00 -16.78 50.93
C ARG A 47 22.33 -15.28 50.91
N ILE A 48 23.51 -14.90 51.37
CA ILE A 48 23.97 -13.50 51.32
C ILE A 48 24.54 -13.28 49.91
N PRO A 49 24.02 -12.34 49.11
CA PRO A 49 24.60 -12.01 47.81
C PRO A 49 25.98 -11.38 48.00
N LEU A 50 26.98 -11.91 47.29
CA LEU A 50 28.36 -11.41 47.31
C LEU A 50 28.71 -10.80 45.94
N PRO A 51 29.45 -9.69 45.90
CA PRO A 51 30.18 -9.29 44.69
C PRO A 51 31.09 -10.43 44.23
N GLU A 52 31.16 -10.63 42.92
CA GLU A 52 31.93 -11.70 42.28
C GLU A 52 33.39 -11.74 42.74
N SER A 53 34.07 -10.60 42.83
CA SER A 53 35.46 -10.50 43.27
C SER A 53 35.69 -11.04 44.68
N ILE A 54 34.70 -10.91 45.58
CA ILE A 54 34.78 -11.45 46.93
C ILE A 54 34.60 -12.96 46.90
N ALA A 55 33.63 -13.45 46.12
CA ALA A 55 33.40 -14.89 45.97
C ALA A 55 34.61 -15.61 45.35
N LEU A 56 35.25 -15.01 44.34
CA LEU A 56 36.45 -15.55 43.69
C LEU A 56 37.68 -15.53 44.62
N ASN A 57 37.88 -14.47 45.40
CA ASN A 57 38.98 -14.42 46.38
C ASN A 57 38.82 -15.47 47.49
N GLU A 58 37.58 -15.73 47.92
CA GLU A 58 37.29 -16.80 48.88
C GLU A 58 37.54 -18.19 48.27
N PHE A 59 37.17 -18.41 47.01
CA PHE A 59 37.51 -19.64 46.30
C PHE A 59 39.02 -19.83 46.11
N ALA A 60 39.75 -18.79 45.72
CA ALA A 60 41.21 -18.85 45.58
C ALA A 60 41.91 -19.15 46.91
N ALA A 61 41.40 -18.63 48.04
CA ALA A 61 41.93 -18.95 49.36
C ALA A 61 41.66 -20.41 49.79
N GLU A 62 40.51 -20.98 49.39
CA GLU A 62 40.16 -22.38 49.64
C GLU A 62 40.94 -23.35 48.72
N GLU A 63 41.13 -22.98 47.45
CA GLU A 63 41.87 -23.76 46.44
C GLU A 63 43.39 -23.72 46.68
N ALA A 64 43.94 -22.61 47.17
CA ALA A 64 45.34 -22.55 47.60
C ALA A 64 45.65 -23.47 48.80
N PHE A 65 44.63 -23.87 49.57
CA PHE A 65 44.75 -24.78 50.72
C PHE A 65 44.72 -26.26 50.31
N GLN A 66 44.21 -26.57 49.12
CA GLN A 66 44.21 -27.91 48.52
C GLN A 66 45.02 -27.85 47.25
N SER A 67 46.31 -28.21 47.32
CA SER A 67 47.23 -28.18 46.16
C SER A 67 46.63 -28.87 44.92
N ILE A 68 46.10 -28.08 43.99
CA ILE A 68 45.71 -28.52 42.65
C ILE A 68 46.62 -27.76 41.69
N GLN A 69 47.58 -28.48 41.10
CA GLN A 69 48.26 -28.04 39.89
C GLN A 69 47.27 -28.19 38.74
N SER A 70 46.82 -27.08 38.14
CA SER A 70 46.26 -27.09 36.80
C SER A 70 47.00 -26.10 35.93
N ASP A 71 47.65 -26.60 34.86
CA ASP A 71 48.31 -25.82 33.80
C ASP A 71 47.27 -25.11 32.87
N GLN A 72 46.14 -24.67 33.41
CA GLN A 72 45.10 -23.98 32.64
C GLN A 72 45.23 -22.47 32.82
N ASP A 73 45.34 -21.74 31.71
CA ASP A 73 45.42 -20.27 31.66
C ASP A 73 44.06 -19.56 31.97
N TYR A 74 43.05 -20.31 32.44
CA TYR A 74 41.72 -19.82 32.74
C TYR A 74 41.13 -20.50 33.98
N LEU A 75 40.15 -19.84 34.62
CA LEU A 75 39.42 -20.37 35.77
C LEU A 75 38.01 -20.78 35.35
N GLU A 76 37.56 -21.99 35.72
CA GLU A 76 36.22 -22.50 35.41
C GLU A 76 35.40 -22.73 36.70
N TYR A 77 34.14 -22.27 36.69
CA TYR A 77 33.15 -22.49 37.76
C TYR A 77 31.80 -22.93 37.18
N GLU A 78 31.03 -23.75 37.90
CA GLU A 78 29.66 -24.07 37.50
C GLU A 78 28.68 -22.98 37.94
N LEU A 79 27.69 -22.63 37.10
CA LEU A 79 26.65 -21.65 37.42
C LEU A 79 25.26 -22.29 37.44
N HIS A 80 24.62 -22.31 38.62
CA HIS A 80 23.27 -22.87 38.82
C HIS A 80 22.29 -21.82 39.36
N ASP A 81 20.99 -22.10 39.26
CA ASP A 81 19.91 -21.28 39.81
C ASP A 81 19.99 -19.82 39.29
N PHE A 82 20.35 -19.67 38.02
CA PHE A 82 20.74 -18.40 37.44
C PHE A 82 19.62 -17.73 36.64
N ILE A 83 19.71 -16.40 36.53
CA ILE A 83 18.96 -15.57 35.57
C ILE A 83 19.89 -14.60 34.86
N VAL A 84 19.52 -14.18 33.65
CA VAL A 84 20.24 -13.17 32.87
C VAL A 84 19.33 -11.96 32.63
N TYR A 85 19.86 -10.76 32.83
CA TYR A 85 19.15 -9.50 32.70
C TYR A 85 20.01 -8.38 32.09
N ASP A 86 19.36 -7.34 31.58
CA ASP A 86 20.02 -6.12 31.09
C ASP A 86 20.26 -5.10 32.21
N LYS A 87 20.87 -3.97 31.87
CA LYS A 87 21.13 -2.84 32.79
C LYS A 87 19.87 -2.22 33.45
N ASN A 88 18.67 -2.58 32.99
CA ASN A 88 17.40 -2.09 33.52
C ASN A 88 16.65 -3.20 34.29
N ASP A 89 17.34 -4.26 34.71
CA ASP A 89 16.79 -5.44 35.40
C ASP A 89 15.76 -6.23 34.59
N LYS A 90 15.73 -6.06 33.26
CA LYS A 90 14.83 -6.82 32.40
C LYS A 90 15.47 -8.15 32.02
N LEU A 91 14.75 -9.27 32.21
CA LEU A 91 15.20 -10.59 31.75
C LEU A 91 15.42 -10.61 30.23
N ILE A 92 16.55 -11.16 29.79
CA ILE A 92 16.92 -11.24 28.37
C ILE A 92 17.26 -12.68 27.95
N GLU A 93 16.95 -13.04 26.71
CA GLU A 93 17.38 -14.29 26.08
C GLU A 93 18.83 -14.14 25.58
N LEU A 94 19.67 -15.16 25.80
CA LEU A 94 20.99 -15.22 25.16
C LEU A 94 20.82 -15.28 23.63
N SER A 95 21.63 -14.51 22.90
CA SER A 95 21.58 -14.44 21.43
C SER A 95 22.92 -13.97 20.86
N GLU A 96 23.06 -13.88 19.55
CA GLU A 96 24.28 -13.40 18.89
C GLU A 96 24.53 -11.88 19.06
N ASN A 97 23.58 -11.13 19.64
CA ASN A 97 23.70 -9.68 19.77
C ASN A 97 23.01 -9.18 21.05
N PHE A 98 23.78 -9.12 22.13
CA PHE A 98 23.39 -8.46 23.36
C PHE A 98 24.50 -7.48 23.77
N GLY A 99 24.10 -6.37 24.39
CA GLY A 99 25.06 -5.44 24.98
C GLY A 99 25.76 -6.07 26.19
N THR A 100 26.18 -5.25 27.15
CA THR A 100 26.60 -5.82 28.45
C THR A 100 25.38 -6.40 29.17
N ALA A 101 25.40 -7.71 29.39
CA ALA A 101 24.41 -8.45 30.16
C ALA A 101 24.93 -8.72 31.57
N TYR A 102 24.02 -8.98 32.48
CA TYR A 102 24.33 -9.30 33.86
C TYR A 102 23.67 -10.62 34.24
N PHE A 103 24.35 -11.43 35.04
CA PHE A 103 23.73 -12.59 35.66
C PHE A 103 23.79 -12.53 37.18
N LYS A 104 22.83 -13.24 37.80
CA LYS A 104 22.90 -13.64 39.21
C LYS A 104 22.61 -15.11 39.33
N GLY A 105 23.27 -15.79 40.26
CA GLY A 105 23.15 -17.23 40.43
C GLY A 105 24.11 -17.80 41.47
N GLU A 106 24.03 -19.12 41.66
CA GLU A 106 24.91 -19.89 42.53
C GLU A 106 26.11 -20.40 41.71
N ILE A 107 27.30 -19.87 41.98
CA ILE A 107 28.56 -20.38 41.43
C ILE A 107 29.14 -21.49 42.31
N ARG A 108 29.75 -22.48 41.70
CA ARG A 108 30.40 -23.61 42.37
C ARG A 108 31.80 -23.84 41.84
N ASN A 109 32.74 -24.09 42.74
CA ASN A 109 34.11 -24.47 42.37
C ASN A 109 34.30 -25.98 42.29
N ALA A 110 35.50 -26.40 41.88
CA ALA A 110 35.86 -27.81 41.71
C ALA A 110 35.75 -28.64 43.01
N VAL A 111 35.90 -27.99 44.17
CA VAL A 111 35.79 -28.61 45.50
C VAL A 111 34.32 -28.69 45.99
N GLY A 112 33.38 -28.08 45.25
CA GLY A 112 31.95 -28.12 45.54
C GLY A 112 31.45 -27.03 46.50
N THR A 113 32.29 -26.06 46.86
CA THR A 113 31.88 -24.86 47.62
C THR A 113 30.93 -24.02 46.78
N LYS A 114 29.85 -23.52 47.40
CA LYS A 114 28.77 -22.78 46.72
C LYS A 114 28.74 -21.33 47.20
N LYS A 115 28.72 -20.38 46.28
CA LYS A 115 28.57 -18.95 46.57
C LYS A 115 27.48 -18.35 45.68
N PHE A 116 26.74 -17.38 46.19
CA PHE A 116 25.70 -16.69 45.41
C PHE A 116 26.21 -15.31 44.99
N VAL A 117 26.27 -15.09 43.68
CA VAL A 117 26.75 -13.85 43.06
C VAL A 117 25.62 -13.10 42.39
N VAL A 118 25.76 -11.77 42.32
CA VAL A 118 24.82 -10.85 41.70
C VAL A 118 25.58 -9.85 40.83
N ASP A 119 24.90 -9.35 39.80
CA ASP A 119 25.39 -8.28 38.93
C ASP A 119 26.73 -8.58 38.25
N VAL A 120 26.96 -9.85 37.88
CA VAL A 120 28.17 -10.27 37.17
C VAL A 120 28.06 -9.89 35.69
N PRO A 121 28.89 -8.95 35.18
CA PRO A 121 28.79 -8.49 33.81
C PRO A 121 29.45 -9.46 32.83
N PHE A 122 28.82 -9.66 31.68
CA PHE A 122 29.40 -10.41 30.57
C PHE A 122 28.97 -9.85 29.22
N ARG A 123 29.79 -10.12 28.20
CA ARG A 123 29.50 -9.76 26.80
C ARG A 123 29.59 -10.95 25.84
N ASN A 124 30.22 -12.03 26.27
CA ASN A 124 30.50 -13.19 25.44
C ASN A 124 30.01 -14.47 26.12
N TYR A 125 29.66 -15.45 25.29
CA TYR A 125 29.48 -16.84 25.70
C TYR A 125 30.10 -17.74 24.62
N ALA A 126 30.42 -18.97 25.01
CA ALA A 126 30.94 -20.00 24.11
C ALA A 126 30.04 -21.24 24.15
N LEU A 127 29.93 -21.92 23.01
CA LEU A 127 29.39 -23.26 22.91
C LEU A 127 30.53 -24.26 22.75
N GLY A 128 30.42 -25.41 23.39
CA GLY A 128 31.37 -26.52 23.27
C GLY A 128 30.65 -27.86 23.42
N ASP A 129 31.41 -28.95 23.46
CA ASP A 129 30.90 -30.32 23.33
C ASP A 129 30.03 -30.48 22.07
N LEU A 130 30.55 -29.93 20.95
CA LEU A 130 29.85 -29.90 19.67
C LEU A 130 30.06 -31.21 18.88
N GLU A 131 31.02 -32.07 19.23
CA GLU A 131 31.30 -33.32 18.52
C GLU A 131 30.12 -34.30 18.50
N ILE A 132 30.06 -35.17 17.48
CA ILE A 132 28.92 -36.07 17.25
C ILE A 132 28.65 -37.07 18.38
N ASP A 133 29.64 -37.40 19.20
CA ASP A 133 29.54 -38.34 20.33
C ASP A 133 28.91 -37.72 21.58
N GLN A 134 28.87 -36.38 21.67
CA GLN A 134 28.25 -35.66 22.78
C GLN A 134 26.75 -35.46 22.57
N THR A 135 25.96 -35.64 23.64
CA THR A 135 24.48 -35.63 23.55
C THR A 135 23.87 -34.22 23.52
N GLU A 136 24.43 -33.27 24.27
CA GLU A 136 23.96 -31.88 24.35
C GLU A 136 25.15 -30.92 24.34
N PRO A 137 25.02 -29.73 23.71
CA PRO A 137 26.07 -28.71 23.75
C PRO A 137 26.18 -28.11 25.15
N VAL A 138 27.41 -27.84 25.57
CA VAL A 138 27.69 -27.10 26.82
C VAL A 138 27.84 -25.61 26.50
N ILE A 139 27.35 -24.77 27.43
CA ILE A 139 27.36 -23.32 27.29
C ILE A 139 28.23 -22.74 28.41
N TRP A 140 29.18 -21.89 28.06
CA TRP A 140 30.00 -21.12 29.01
C TRP A 140 29.73 -19.63 28.87
N ILE A 141 29.65 -18.92 29.99
CA ILE A 141 29.63 -17.44 30.01
C ILE A 141 31.01 -16.94 30.41
N GLU A 142 31.58 -16.03 29.63
CA GLU A 142 32.88 -15.41 29.92
C GLU A 142 32.68 -14.07 30.61
N ASN A 143 33.31 -13.88 31.77
CA ASN A 143 33.42 -12.53 32.32
C ASN A 143 34.51 -11.74 31.60
N THR A 144 34.09 -10.80 30.77
CA THR A 144 34.96 -9.99 29.90
C THR A 144 35.73 -8.88 30.64
N PHE A 145 35.53 -8.70 31.95
CA PHE A 145 36.02 -7.53 32.71
C PHE A 145 37.08 -7.85 33.79
N ILE A 146 37.51 -9.11 33.92
CA ILE A 146 38.55 -9.52 34.86
C ILE A 146 39.83 -9.90 34.08
N TYR A 147 41.01 -9.57 34.63
CA TYR A 147 42.30 -9.84 33.99
C TYR A 147 42.61 -11.34 33.82
N ASN A 148 42.06 -12.19 34.68
CA ASN A 148 42.11 -13.64 34.55
C ASN A 148 40.83 -14.08 33.81
N LYS A 149 40.94 -14.83 32.72
CA LYS A 149 39.78 -15.36 31.99
C LYS A 149 38.97 -16.28 32.90
N VAL A 150 37.80 -15.84 33.35
CA VAL A 150 36.87 -16.63 34.18
C VAL A 150 35.70 -17.08 33.32
N TYR A 151 35.47 -18.39 33.28
CA TYR A 151 34.37 -19.02 32.56
C TYR A 151 33.38 -19.68 33.52
N TYR A 152 32.10 -19.47 33.25
CA TYR A 152 30.99 -20.04 33.99
C TYR A 152 30.26 -21.08 33.16
N LYS A 153 30.48 -22.36 33.46
CA LYS A 153 29.76 -23.48 32.84
C LYS A 153 28.31 -23.49 33.30
N ILE A 154 27.37 -23.28 32.37
CA ILE A 154 25.95 -23.12 32.70
C ILE A 154 25.33 -24.46 33.11
N GLY A 155 24.74 -24.48 34.30
CA GLY A 155 23.93 -25.56 34.85
C GLY A 155 22.42 -25.28 34.77
N LYS A 156 21.69 -25.58 35.85
CA LYS A 156 20.21 -25.47 35.86
C LYS A 156 19.77 -24.00 36.01
N PRO A 157 18.87 -23.46 35.15
CA PRO A 157 18.35 -22.10 35.31
C PRO A 157 17.38 -21.98 36.48
N HIS A 158 17.18 -20.76 36.97
CA HIS A 158 16.09 -20.45 37.91
C HIS A 158 14.73 -20.63 37.21
N THR A 159 13.68 -21.03 37.95
CA THR A 159 12.35 -21.34 37.38
C THR A 159 11.74 -20.19 36.56
N SER A 160 12.03 -18.94 36.92
CA SER A 160 11.56 -17.76 36.16
C SER A 160 12.27 -17.54 34.82
N TYR A 161 13.41 -18.20 34.60
CA TYR A 161 14.24 -18.04 33.40
C TYR A 161 14.26 -19.29 32.51
N GLU A 162 13.74 -20.41 33.00
CA GLU A 162 13.70 -21.71 32.31
C GLU A 162 13.13 -21.62 30.89
N GLY A 163 12.03 -20.90 30.68
CA GLY A 163 11.40 -20.75 29.37
C GLY A 163 12.22 -19.95 28.35
N LEU A 164 12.99 -18.95 28.80
CA LEU A 164 13.90 -18.19 27.93
C LEU A 164 15.15 -19.01 27.61
N PHE A 165 15.71 -19.67 28.62
CA PHE A 165 16.90 -20.51 28.44
C PHE A 165 16.63 -21.74 27.55
N ALA A 166 15.45 -22.34 27.64
CA ALA A 166 15.06 -23.48 26.79
C ALA A 166 15.08 -23.12 25.29
N LYS A 167 14.66 -21.90 24.93
CA LYS A 167 14.73 -21.42 23.54
C LYS A 167 16.16 -21.33 23.04
N PHE A 168 17.05 -20.76 23.86
CA PHE A 168 18.46 -20.64 23.52
C PHE A 168 19.14 -22.01 23.45
N LYS A 169 18.87 -22.91 24.40
CA LYS A 169 19.40 -24.29 24.41
C LYS A 169 19.02 -25.05 23.13
N TRP A 170 17.79 -24.87 22.65
CA TRP A 170 17.36 -25.46 21.38
C TRP A 170 18.13 -24.88 20.17
N ARG A 171 18.44 -23.57 20.17
CA ARG A 171 19.26 -22.96 19.12
C ARG A 171 20.71 -23.45 19.16
N ALA A 172 21.28 -23.62 20.35
CA ALA A 172 22.61 -24.21 20.51
C ALA A 172 22.66 -25.65 19.97
N LEU A 173 21.61 -26.45 20.24
CA LEU A 173 21.47 -27.78 19.66
C LEU A 173 21.35 -27.73 18.13
N LEU A 174 20.63 -26.73 17.58
CA LEU A 174 20.53 -26.53 16.13
C LEU A 174 21.92 -26.25 15.50
N VAL A 175 22.77 -25.44 16.15
CA VAL A 175 24.15 -25.21 15.68
C VAL A 175 24.92 -26.53 15.62
N LYS A 176 24.90 -27.31 16.70
CA LYS A 176 25.53 -28.64 16.77
C LYS A 176 25.06 -29.57 15.65
N ILE A 177 23.74 -29.64 15.43
CA ILE A 177 23.14 -30.47 14.37
C ILE A 177 23.70 -30.09 12.99
N ILE A 178 23.76 -28.80 12.68
CA ILE A 178 24.21 -28.33 11.37
C ILE A 178 25.71 -28.57 11.18
N LEU A 179 26.54 -28.32 12.19
CA LEU A 179 27.98 -28.61 12.16
C LEU A 179 28.23 -30.10 11.89
N ASN A 180 27.61 -30.99 12.66
CA ASN A 180 27.79 -32.44 12.49
C ASN A 180 27.23 -32.94 11.16
N PHE A 181 26.18 -32.29 10.64
CA PHE A 181 25.61 -32.64 9.34
C PHE A 181 26.55 -32.29 8.18
N ILE A 182 27.11 -31.09 8.15
CA ILE A 182 28.04 -30.67 7.07
C ILE A 182 29.39 -31.35 7.18
N GLU A 183 29.84 -31.69 8.40
CA GLU A 183 31.05 -32.50 8.60
C GLU A 183 30.88 -33.91 8.03
N LYS A 184 29.72 -34.55 8.27
CA LYS A 184 29.41 -35.89 7.71
C LYS A 184 29.16 -35.85 6.20
N TYR A 185 28.64 -34.75 5.67
CA TYR A 185 28.29 -34.59 4.26
C TYR A 185 28.92 -33.31 3.68
N PRO A 186 30.19 -33.37 3.23
CA PRO A 186 30.91 -32.21 2.68
C PRO A 186 30.29 -31.62 1.39
N ASP A 187 29.39 -32.36 0.74
CA ASP A 187 28.64 -31.95 -0.45
C ASP A 187 27.22 -31.43 -0.12
N ALA A 188 26.87 -31.31 1.16
CA ALA A 188 25.54 -30.92 1.56
C ALA A 188 25.23 -29.46 1.22
N THR A 189 24.04 -29.23 0.68
CA THR A 189 23.51 -27.89 0.38
C THR A 189 22.34 -27.57 1.31
N LEU A 190 21.91 -26.30 1.35
CA LEU A 190 20.70 -25.93 2.11
C LEU A 190 19.43 -26.67 1.60
N THR A 191 19.42 -27.16 0.37
CA THR A 191 18.27 -27.93 -0.15
C THR A 191 18.11 -29.29 0.53
N ASP A 192 19.20 -29.88 1.02
CA ASP A 192 19.22 -31.16 1.74
C ASP A 192 18.52 -31.09 3.12
N THR A 193 18.20 -29.87 3.59
CA THR A 193 17.43 -29.62 4.83
C THR A 193 15.93 -29.50 4.60
N SER A 194 15.46 -29.75 3.38
CA SER A 194 14.02 -29.78 3.06
C SER A 194 13.33 -30.94 3.79
N PHE A 195 12.01 -30.85 4.01
CA PHE A 195 11.27 -31.89 4.73
C PHE A 195 11.44 -33.27 4.06
N GLY A 196 11.92 -34.25 4.83
CA GLY A 196 12.23 -35.59 4.33
C GLY A 196 13.55 -35.69 3.57
N GLY A 197 14.38 -34.65 3.60
CA GLY A 197 15.70 -34.60 2.96
C GLY A 197 16.79 -35.34 3.75
N ARG A 198 18.04 -35.20 3.29
CA ARG A 198 19.22 -35.86 3.86
C ARG A 198 19.44 -35.51 5.33
N LEU A 199 19.06 -34.30 5.76
CA LEU A 199 19.15 -33.89 7.17
C LEU A 199 18.20 -34.71 8.06
N ASN A 200 16.97 -34.98 7.63
CA ASN A 200 16.03 -35.78 8.43
C ASN A 200 16.52 -37.23 8.59
N GLN A 201 17.15 -37.79 7.54
CA GLN A 201 17.76 -39.13 7.60
C GLN A 201 18.95 -39.15 8.56
N PHE A 202 19.83 -38.15 8.47
CA PHE A 202 20.94 -37.97 9.40
C PHE A 202 20.46 -37.89 10.86
N LEU A 203 19.41 -37.11 11.12
CA LEU A 203 18.86 -36.96 12.47
C LEU A 203 18.25 -38.25 13.00
N ALA A 204 17.64 -39.09 12.14
CA ALA A 204 17.11 -40.38 12.53
C ALA A 204 18.20 -41.36 12.98
N ASP A 205 19.40 -41.28 12.38
CA ASP A 205 20.54 -42.11 12.76
C ASP A 205 21.15 -41.68 14.11
N ILE A 206 21.27 -40.37 14.36
CA ILE A 206 21.99 -39.83 15.52
C ILE A 206 21.08 -39.64 16.74
N TYR A 207 19.79 -39.35 16.52
CA TYR A 207 18.85 -39.00 17.60
C TYR A 207 17.57 -39.85 17.60
N PRO A 208 17.62 -41.19 17.40
CA PRO A 208 16.44 -42.02 17.07
C PRO A 208 15.25 -41.87 18.03
N ASP A 209 15.51 -41.52 19.29
CA ASP A 209 14.49 -41.37 20.34
C ASP A 209 13.91 -39.95 20.46
N LYS A 210 14.16 -39.04 19.51
CA LYS A 210 13.67 -37.65 19.54
C LYS A 210 12.50 -37.42 18.58
N ASP A 211 11.36 -37.03 19.13
CA ASP A 211 10.13 -36.77 18.34
C ASP A 211 10.28 -35.67 17.28
N TRP A 212 11.21 -34.72 17.49
CA TRP A 212 11.42 -33.59 16.60
C TRP A 212 12.24 -33.90 15.35
N ILE A 213 12.76 -35.13 15.17
CA ILE A 213 13.54 -35.52 13.97
C ILE A 213 12.76 -35.30 12.68
N ASN A 214 11.44 -35.52 12.71
CA ASN A 214 10.57 -35.40 11.54
C ASN A 214 10.07 -33.96 11.32
N CYS A 215 10.59 -32.96 12.04
CA CYS A 215 10.19 -31.58 11.82
C CYS A 215 10.78 -31.02 10.51
N TYR A 216 10.15 -29.96 10.00
CA TYR A 216 10.67 -29.20 8.87
C TYR A 216 11.72 -28.20 9.36
N PHE A 217 13.00 -28.55 9.26
CA PHE A 217 14.12 -27.77 9.81
C PHE A 217 14.53 -26.54 9.00
N ARG A 218 14.22 -26.47 7.71
CA ARG A 218 14.68 -25.37 6.85
C ARG A 218 14.30 -23.97 7.36
N PRO A 219 13.06 -23.67 7.79
CA PRO A 219 12.70 -22.36 8.34
C PRO A 219 13.46 -22.02 9.63
N HIS A 220 13.76 -23.05 10.43
CA HIS A 220 14.50 -22.93 11.67
C HIS A 220 15.98 -22.57 11.43
N ILE A 221 16.61 -23.19 10.45
CA ILE A 221 17.98 -22.88 10.02
C ILE A 221 18.05 -21.46 9.48
N ILE A 222 17.11 -21.11 8.61
CA ILE A 222 16.97 -19.76 8.04
C ILE A 222 16.81 -18.70 9.14
N ALA A 223 15.91 -18.91 10.08
CA ALA A 223 15.64 -17.95 11.17
C ALA A 223 16.84 -17.76 12.11
N ASN A 224 17.73 -18.75 12.20
CA ASN A 224 18.90 -18.74 13.08
C ASN A 224 20.23 -18.65 12.31
N ALA A 225 20.20 -18.31 11.01
CA ALA A 225 21.37 -18.29 10.14
C ALA A 225 22.53 -17.44 10.70
N ARG A 226 22.20 -16.30 11.32
CA ARG A 226 23.17 -15.40 11.94
C ARG A 226 23.86 -16.03 13.16
N LEU A 227 23.11 -16.67 14.04
CA LEU A 227 23.67 -17.36 15.20
C LEU A 227 24.57 -18.52 14.77
N ILE A 228 24.11 -19.31 13.79
CA ILE A 228 24.86 -20.45 13.23
C ILE A 228 26.21 -19.97 12.66
N LEU A 229 26.20 -18.96 11.78
CA LEU A 229 27.43 -18.40 11.22
C LEU A 229 28.32 -17.72 12.26
N TRP A 230 27.73 -17.05 13.25
CA TRP A 230 28.51 -16.40 14.31
C TRP A 230 29.29 -17.41 15.14
N GLN A 231 28.71 -18.59 15.41
CA GLN A 231 29.40 -19.69 16.09
C GLN A 231 30.48 -20.31 15.22
N ILE A 232 30.23 -20.53 13.93
CA ILE A 232 31.23 -21.05 12.99
C ILE A 232 32.43 -20.10 12.88
N HIS A 233 32.17 -18.79 12.77
CA HIS A 233 33.22 -17.79 12.68
C HIS A 233 34.08 -17.73 13.96
N GLY A 234 33.47 -17.93 15.13
CA GLY A 234 34.18 -17.99 16.42
C GLY A 234 35.01 -19.26 16.62
N LEU A 235 34.80 -20.31 15.82
CA LEU A 235 35.60 -21.55 15.82
C LEU A 235 36.87 -21.44 14.95
N ARG A 236 37.14 -20.28 14.34
CA ARG A 236 38.42 -20.02 13.66
C ARG A 236 39.57 -20.04 14.66
N ASN A 237 40.53 -20.93 14.44
CA ASN A 237 41.85 -20.77 15.05
C ASN A 237 42.59 -19.65 14.30
N GLU A 238 42.99 -18.58 14.99
CA GLU A 238 43.82 -17.51 14.41
C GLU A 238 45.23 -18.01 14.02
N ASP A 239 45.63 -19.22 14.45
CA ASP A 239 46.98 -19.78 14.30
C ASP A 239 47.09 -21.00 13.36
N SER A 240 46.02 -21.44 12.68
CA SER A 240 46.13 -22.59 11.76
C SER A 240 46.40 -22.17 10.32
N ASP A 241 47.67 -22.00 9.98
CA ASP A 241 48.20 -22.06 8.60
C ASP A 241 48.14 -23.51 8.04
N GLU A 242 47.01 -24.20 8.21
CA GLU A 242 46.84 -25.54 7.63
C GLU A 242 46.20 -25.43 6.24
N GLU A 243 47.01 -25.75 5.22
CA GLU A 243 46.65 -25.89 3.80
C GLU A 243 45.73 -27.09 3.51
N ASP A 244 45.02 -27.66 4.50
CA ASP A 244 44.04 -28.73 4.24
C ASP A 244 42.66 -28.11 4.02
N GLY A 245 42.09 -28.35 2.83
CA GLY A 245 41.01 -27.59 2.22
C GLY A 245 39.61 -27.68 2.85
N SER A 246 39.49 -27.88 4.16
CA SER A 246 38.21 -27.99 4.88
C SER A 246 37.97 -26.81 5.83
N ASN A 247 38.06 -25.57 5.34
CA ASN A 247 37.57 -24.43 6.11
C ASN A 247 36.04 -24.46 6.11
N ILE A 248 35.45 -24.78 7.26
CA ILE A 248 33.99 -24.85 7.46
C ILE A 248 33.26 -23.57 7.04
N ASP A 249 33.91 -22.40 7.06
CA ASP A 249 33.36 -21.12 6.58
C ASP A 249 33.19 -21.01 5.06
N SER A 250 33.85 -21.91 4.32
CA SER A 250 33.84 -21.99 2.85
C SER A 250 32.98 -23.12 2.30
N HIS A 251 32.27 -23.83 3.19
CA HIS A 251 31.40 -24.94 2.79
C HIS A 251 30.23 -24.47 1.91
N ILE A 252 29.91 -25.22 0.85
CA ILE A 252 28.87 -24.88 -0.15
C ILE A 252 27.46 -24.73 0.45
N PHE A 253 27.24 -25.29 1.64
CA PHE A 253 26.00 -25.11 2.41
C PHE A 253 25.69 -23.63 2.69
N TRP A 254 26.73 -22.78 2.74
CA TRP A 254 26.62 -21.34 2.98
C TRP A 254 26.46 -20.50 1.70
N ASP A 255 26.52 -21.10 0.51
CA ASP A 255 26.39 -20.40 -0.77
C ASP A 255 24.95 -19.92 -1.05
N ASP A 256 23.99 -20.26 -0.18
CA ASP A 256 22.66 -19.70 -0.25
C ASP A 256 22.68 -18.20 0.13
N PRO A 257 22.06 -17.33 -0.68
CA PRO A 257 22.00 -15.88 -0.44
C PRO A 257 21.55 -15.43 0.93
N ILE A 258 20.78 -16.25 1.65
CA ILE A 258 20.36 -15.93 3.01
C ILE A 258 21.54 -15.86 3.99
N PHE A 259 22.57 -16.68 3.77
CA PHE A 259 23.77 -16.69 4.57
C PHE A 259 24.73 -15.57 4.17
N PHE A 260 24.70 -15.05 2.95
CA PHE A 260 25.50 -13.88 2.57
C PHE A 260 25.16 -12.64 3.39
N LYS A 261 23.86 -12.36 3.63
CA LYS A 261 23.44 -11.23 4.47
C LYS A 261 23.88 -11.39 5.92
N ALA A 262 23.77 -12.61 6.46
CA ALA A 262 24.23 -12.91 7.81
C ALA A 262 25.76 -12.82 7.93
N LYS A 263 26.51 -13.33 6.95
CA LYS A 263 27.97 -13.25 6.83
C LYS A 263 28.45 -11.80 6.72
N ALA A 264 27.79 -10.99 5.89
CA ALA A 264 28.05 -9.55 5.74
C ALA A 264 27.91 -8.79 7.06
N VAL A 265 26.86 -9.07 7.84
CA VAL A 265 26.66 -8.46 9.17
C VAL A 265 27.73 -8.90 10.19
N ILE A 266 28.17 -10.16 10.14
CA ILE A 266 29.21 -10.70 11.04
C ILE A 266 30.59 -10.14 10.66
N MET A 267 30.91 -10.11 9.37
CA MET A 267 32.18 -9.61 8.84
C MET A 267 32.27 -8.07 8.77
N ASN A 268 31.20 -7.38 9.20
CA ASN A 268 31.05 -5.92 9.09
C ASN A 268 31.21 -5.40 7.64
N GLU A 269 30.96 -6.26 6.66
CA GLU A 269 30.95 -5.93 5.23
C GLU A 269 29.57 -5.40 4.87
N GLN A 270 29.50 -4.13 4.44
CA GLN A 270 28.24 -3.54 4.00
C GLN A 270 27.86 -4.08 2.61
N SER A 271 26.60 -4.50 2.43
CA SER A 271 26.08 -4.82 1.10
C SER A 271 26.28 -3.61 0.17
N PRO A 272 27.00 -3.75 -0.96
CA PRO A 272 27.31 -2.61 -1.84
C PRO A 272 26.05 -1.98 -2.47
N LEU A 273 24.93 -2.70 -2.52
CA LEU A 273 23.67 -2.22 -3.12
C LEU A 273 22.74 -1.52 -2.12
N SER A 274 22.90 -1.71 -0.81
CA SER A 274 21.96 -1.12 0.17
C SER A 274 22.14 0.39 0.35
N ASN A 275 23.31 0.95 -0.02
CA ASN A 275 23.62 2.37 0.12
C ASN A 275 23.78 3.13 -1.21
N ALA A 276 23.79 2.45 -2.37
CA ALA A 276 23.97 3.09 -3.68
C ALA A 276 22.95 4.22 -3.95
N TRP A 277 21.71 4.02 -3.53
CA TRP A 277 20.62 5.00 -3.66
C TRP A 277 20.81 6.31 -2.88
N GLN A 278 21.68 6.33 -1.87
CA GLN A 278 21.90 7.53 -1.04
C GLN A 278 22.72 8.59 -1.78
N THR A 279 23.39 8.21 -2.89
CA THR A 279 24.29 9.08 -3.65
C THR A 279 23.95 9.20 -5.13
N GLU A 280 23.03 8.38 -5.65
CA GLU A 280 22.65 8.37 -7.07
C GLU A 280 21.67 9.52 -7.42
N ASP A 281 21.99 10.28 -8.47
CA ASP A 281 21.05 11.23 -9.07
C ASP A 281 19.90 10.48 -9.77
N THR A 282 18.72 11.06 -9.79
CA THR A 282 17.55 10.50 -10.46
C THR A 282 17.64 10.75 -11.96
N VAL A 283 17.71 9.66 -12.73
CA VAL A 283 17.72 9.69 -14.19
C VAL A 283 16.34 10.07 -14.67
N VAL A 284 16.25 11.13 -15.47
CA VAL A 284 14.98 11.66 -15.98
C VAL A 284 15.07 11.98 -17.47
N THR A 285 13.93 11.92 -18.14
CA THR A 285 13.76 12.43 -19.50
C THR A 285 13.72 13.97 -19.49
N ARG A 286 13.92 14.59 -20.65
CA ARG A 286 13.83 16.06 -20.80
C ARG A 286 12.48 16.61 -20.35
N LEU A 287 11.38 15.90 -20.62
CA LEU A 287 10.04 16.29 -20.23
C LEU A 287 9.92 16.33 -18.70
N VAL A 288 10.29 15.23 -18.02
CA VAL A 288 10.24 15.16 -16.55
C VAL A 288 11.19 16.18 -15.93
N TYR A 289 12.39 16.35 -16.49
CA TYR A 289 13.33 17.37 -16.05
C TYR A 289 12.71 18.78 -16.11
N LYS A 290 11.96 19.13 -17.17
CA LYS A 290 11.28 20.44 -17.29
C LYS A 290 10.39 20.73 -16.08
N PHE A 291 9.55 19.77 -15.68
CA PHE A 291 8.59 19.95 -14.58
C PHE A 291 9.25 19.87 -13.19
N PHE A 292 10.23 18.99 -13.01
CA PHE A 292 10.80 18.72 -11.69
C PHE A 292 12.10 19.46 -11.39
N LYS A 293 12.75 20.09 -12.37
CA LYS A 293 13.97 20.89 -12.16
C LYS A 293 13.81 21.97 -11.09
N PRO A 294 12.70 22.75 -11.03
CA PRO A 294 12.53 23.76 -9.97
C PRO A 294 12.53 23.16 -8.56
N ILE A 295 12.09 21.91 -8.42
CA ILE A 295 11.90 21.23 -7.13
C ILE A 295 13.15 20.41 -6.74
N PHE A 296 13.73 19.67 -7.69
CA PHE A 296 14.75 18.64 -7.44
C PHE A 296 16.03 18.82 -8.25
N GLY A 297 16.22 19.92 -8.98
CA GLY A 297 17.23 20.06 -10.03
C GLY A 297 18.66 19.64 -9.67
N LYS A 298 19.10 19.80 -8.41
CA LYS A 298 20.42 19.38 -7.92
C LYS A 298 20.61 17.86 -7.76
N HIS A 299 19.55 17.08 -7.94
CA HIS A 299 19.55 15.62 -7.82
C HIS A 299 18.98 14.95 -9.08
N LEU A 300 18.72 15.71 -10.15
CA LEU A 300 18.23 15.17 -11.41
C LEU A 300 19.35 15.08 -12.44
N LYS A 301 19.52 13.90 -13.04
CA LYS A 301 20.39 13.66 -14.18
C LYS A 301 19.52 13.53 -15.43
N CYS A 302 19.50 14.58 -16.25
CA CYS A 302 18.79 14.54 -17.53
C CYS A 302 19.62 13.80 -18.57
N ILE A 303 19.04 12.82 -19.25
CA ILE A 303 19.64 12.19 -20.44
C ILE A 303 19.02 12.84 -21.68
N GLU A 304 19.85 13.50 -22.49
CA GLU A 304 19.40 14.13 -23.73
C GLU A 304 19.11 13.07 -24.79
N GLN A 305 17.87 13.05 -25.29
CA GLN A 305 17.51 12.26 -26.46
C GLN A 305 17.38 13.17 -27.67
N PRO A 306 17.75 12.71 -28.89
CA PRO A 306 17.53 13.47 -30.11
C PRO A 306 16.03 13.76 -30.28
N GLU A 307 15.70 14.99 -30.67
CA GLU A 307 14.30 15.38 -30.84
C GLU A 307 13.61 14.49 -31.87
N PRO A 308 12.40 13.98 -31.58
CA PRO A 308 11.58 13.37 -32.62
C PRO A 308 11.27 14.44 -33.67
N ASN A 309 11.62 14.18 -34.93
CA ASN A 309 11.32 15.04 -36.07
C ASN A 309 9.89 15.60 -35.99
N GLU A 310 9.75 16.92 -35.82
CA GLU A 310 8.46 17.65 -35.72
C GLU A 310 7.57 17.57 -36.98
N ASN A 311 7.99 16.85 -38.02
CA ASN A 311 7.27 16.76 -39.30
C ASN A 311 6.24 15.63 -39.40
N ALA A 312 5.87 14.95 -38.31
CA ALA A 312 4.89 13.88 -38.34
C ALA A 312 3.48 14.32 -37.91
N SER A 313 2.71 14.75 -38.92
CA SER A 313 1.23 14.71 -38.98
C SER A 313 0.43 15.65 -38.06
N LYS A 314 0.18 16.86 -38.58
CA LYS A 314 -1.08 17.59 -38.41
C LYS A 314 -2.26 16.70 -38.84
N ILE A 315 -2.82 15.91 -37.93
CA ILE A 315 -4.16 15.36 -38.09
C ILE A 315 -5.07 16.19 -37.17
N CYS A 316 -5.55 17.31 -37.70
CA CYS A 316 -6.76 17.90 -37.18
C CYS A 316 -7.88 16.90 -37.45
N VAL A 317 -8.37 16.21 -36.43
CA VAL A 317 -9.78 15.80 -36.46
C VAL A 317 -10.56 17.09 -36.35
N VAL A 318 -10.83 17.69 -37.50
CA VAL A 318 -11.86 18.72 -37.61
C VAL A 318 -13.17 17.98 -37.37
N VAL A 319 -13.57 17.86 -36.10
CA VAL A 319 -15.00 17.85 -35.83
C VAL A 319 -15.46 19.21 -36.33
N VAL A 320 -16.13 19.21 -37.47
CA VAL A 320 -16.80 20.38 -38.02
C VAL A 320 -17.95 20.68 -37.04
N ASP A 321 -17.63 21.27 -35.89
CA ASP A 321 -18.60 22.12 -35.25
C ASP A 321 -18.77 23.27 -36.24
N GLN A 322 -19.93 23.29 -36.89
CA GLN A 322 -20.19 24.09 -38.08
C GLN A 322 -19.65 25.50 -37.86
N LYS A 323 -18.76 25.95 -38.76
CA LYS A 323 -18.19 27.31 -38.80
C LYS A 323 -19.29 28.36 -38.64
N ARG A 324 -19.66 28.68 -37.40
CA ARG A 324 -20.28 29.94 -37.07
C ARG A 324 -19.11 30.90 -36.97
N ASN A 325 -19.09 31.90 -37.85
CA ASN A 325 -18.18 33.03 -37.72
C ASN A 325 -18.51 33.72 -36.39
N TYR A 326 -17.84 33.29 -35.32
CA TYR A 326 -17.95 33.92 -34.02
C TYR A 326 -17.20 35.24 -34.09
N GLY A 327 -17.93 36.35 -34.11
CA GLY A 327 -17.34 37.70 -34.07
C GLY A 327 -16.41 37.84 -32.86
N GLN A 328 -15.15 38.16 -33.11
CA GLN A 328 -14.08 38.33 -32.13
C GLN A 328 -13.87 39.81 -31.89
N ARG A 329 -14.20 40.33 -30.70
CA ARG A 329 -13.91 41.71 -30.31
C ARG A 329 -13.78 41.84 -28.80
N ARG A 330 -12.88 42.71 -28.35
CA ARG A 330 -12.99 43.35 -27.03
C ARG A 330 -14.33 44.09 -27.03
N ILE A 331 -15.18 43.81 -26.06
CA ILE A 331 -16.49 44.43 -25.99
C ILE A 331 -16.26 45.82 -25.36
N PRO A 332 -16.63 46.93 -26.03
CA PRO A 332 -16.62 48.24 -25.39
C PRO A 332 -17.53 48.20 -24.15
N THR A 333 -17.31 49.03 -23.14
CA THR A 333 -18.32 49.25 -22.09
C THR A 333 -19.57 49.82 -22.77
N VAL A 334 -20.60 49.00 -22.95
CA VAL A 334 -21.87 49.37 -23.58
C VAL A 334 -22.97 49.28 -22.51
N ASP A 335 -23.74 50.35 -22.35
CA ASP A 335 -24.86 50.42 -21.39
C ASP A 335 -26.11 49.64 -21.86
N GLU A 336 -26.19 49.31 -23.15
CA GLU A 336 -27.34 48.65 -23.77
C GLU A 336 -26.99 47.28 -24.36
N CYS A 337 -27.80 46.27 -24.01
CA CYS A 337 -27.74 44.92 -24.58
C CYS A 337 -29.12 44.50 -25.13
N VAL A 338 -29.11 43.76 -26.24
CA VAL A 338 -30.33 43.24 -26.87
C VAL A 338 -30.43 41.74 -26.63
N LEU A 339 -31.55 41.29 -26.04
CA LEU A 339 -31.81 39.89 -25.73
C LEU A 339 -32.82 39.31 -26.73
N THR A 340 -32.59 38.09 -27.22
CA THR A 340 -33.54 37.42 -28.11
C THR A 340 -34.14 36.15 -27.52
N ARG A 341 -35.40 35.88 -27.90
CA ARG A 341 -36.16 34.65 -27.68
C ARG A 341 -36.14 34.14 -26.22
N CYS A 342 -37.18 34.52 -25.48
CA CYS A 342 -37.32 34.17 -24.08
C CYS A 342 -38.07 32.84 -23.86
N MET A 343 -37.66 32.08 -22.86
CA MET A 343 -38.50 31.07 -22.18
C MET A 343 -38.66 31.46 -20.71
N LYS A 344 -39.89 31.38 -20.18
CA LYS A 344 -40.10 31.54 -18.73
C LYS A 344 -39.75 30.23 -18.02
N ASP A 345 -38.93 30.33 -16.98
CA ASP A 345 -38.62 29.29 -16.02
C ASP A 345 -38.97 29.83 -14.62
N LYS A 346 -39.17 28.97 -13.62
CA LYS A 346 -39.67 29.41 -12.29
C LYS A 346 -38.73 30.47 -11.68
N GLY A 347 -39.22 31.72 -11.58
CA GLY A 347 -38.48 32.86 -11.05
C GLY A 347 -37.40 33.46 -11.98
N ARG A 348 -37.26 32.95 -13.21
CA ARG A 348 -36.25 33.42 -14.19
C ARG A 348 -36.80 33.50 -15.61
N GLN A 349 -36.34 34.50 -16.36
CA GLN A 349 -36.58 34.60 -17.79
C GLN A 349 -35.30 34.24 -18.53
N LEU A 350 -35.28 33.09 -19.22
CA LEU A 350 -34.11 32.57 -19.93
C LEU A 350 -34.06 33.09 -21.38
N TYR A 351 -32.86 33.38 -21.87
CA TYR A 351 -32.60 33.85 -23.22
C TYR A 351 -31.60 32.93 -23.93
N LYS A 352 -31.73 32.85 -25.27
CA LYS A 352 -30.85 32.01 -26.09
C LYS A 352 -29.50 32.68 -26.37
N ASP A 353 -29.54 33.98 -26.57
CA ASP A 353 -28.41 34.82 -26.92
C ASP A 353 -28.62 36.25 -26.42
N LEU A 354 -27.52 36.97 -26.33
CA LEU A 354 -27.47 38.40 -26.03
C LEU A 354 -26.52 39.08 -27.01
N THR A 355 -26.81 40.33 -27.34
CA THR A 355 -25.97 41.17 -28.21
C THR A 355 -25.44 42.34 -27.39
N MET A 356 -24.11 42.48 -27.33
CA MET A 356 -23.41 43.61 -26.69
C MET A 356 -22.57 44.33 -27.75
N GLY A 357 -22.95 45.57 -28.07
CA GLY A 357 -22.41 46.28 -29.24
C GLY A 357 -22.62 45.46 -30.52
N ASP A 358 -21.54 45.12 -31.22
CA ASP A 358 -21.57 44.29 -32.44
C ASP A 358 -21.39 42.78 -32.17
N THR A 359 -21.24 42.37 -30.90
CA THR A 359 -20.89 40.99 -30.54
C THR A 359 -22.09 40.24 -30.03
N VAL A 360 -22.47 39.17 -30.74
CA VAL A 360 -23.51 38.22 -30.29
C VAL A 360 -22.88 37.13 -29.45
N ILE A 361 -23.38 36.91 -28.24
CA ILE A 361 -22.97 35.85 -27.32
C ILE A 361 -24.13 34.87 -27.16
N ASN A 362 -23.90 33.61 -27.54
CA ASN A 362 -24.88 32.54 -27.41
C ASN A 362 -24.60 31.70 -26.17
N VAL A 363 -25.64 31.06 -25.63
CA VAL A 363 -25.43 29.94 -24.69
C VAL A 363 -24.53 28.89 -25.34
N GLY A 364 -23.42 28.56 -24.67
CA GLY A 364 -22.38 27.64 -25.15
C GLY A 364 -21.12 28.31 -25.69
N ASP A 365 -21.14 29.63 -25.94
CA ASP A 365 -19.95 30.38 -26.30
C ASP A 365 -19.02 30.56 -25.09
N CYS A 366 -17.72 30.77 -25.35
CA CYS A 366 -16.73 31.05 -24.31
C CYS A 366 -16.42 32.55 -24.26
N VAL A 367 -16.23 33.05 -23.05
CA VAL A 367 -16.00 34.46 -22.74
C VAL A 367 -14.90 34.62 -21.71
N GLN A 368 -14.26 35.78 -21.70
CA GLN A 368 -13.43 36.25 -20.60
C GLN A 368 -14.23 37.22 -19.75
N LEU A 369 -14.20 37.02 -18.45
CA LEU A 369 -14.84 37.85 -17.44
C LEU A 369 -13.78 38.67 -16.71
N LEU A 370 -14.03 39.96 -16.52
CA LEU A 370 -13.23 40.81 -15.65
C LEU A 370 -13.77 40.71 -14.23
N LEU A 371 -12.97 40.11 -13.34
CA LEU A 371 -13.32 39.92 -11.94
C LEU A 371 -13.00 41.18 -11.10
N GLU A 372 -13.53 41.25 -9.89
CA GLU A 372 -13.39 42.41 -8.99
C GLU A 372 -11.93 42.72 -8.62
N ASP A 373 -11.08 41.70 -8.61
CA ASP A 373 -9.64 41.82 -8.38
C ASP A 373 -8.84 42.27 -9.62
N ASN A 374 -9.55 42.68 -10.70
CA ASN A 374 -9.02 43.04 -12.01
C ASN A 374 -8.32 41.90 -12.76
N THR A 375 -8.57 40.65 -12.39
CA THR A 375 -8.10 39.49 -13.16
C THR A 375 -9.08 39.10 -14.27
N LEU A 376 -8.58 38.42 -15.29
CA LEU A 376 -9.39 37.88 -16.38
C LEU A 376 -9.52 36.38 -16.23
N ALA A 377 -10.75 35.90 -16.10
CA ALA A 377 -11.07 34.48 -16.01
C ALA A 377 -11.82 34.00 -17.26
N THR A 378 -11.50 32.82 -17.76
CA THR A 378 -12.17 32.25 -18.94
C THR A 378 -13.31 31.33 -18.52
N ALA A 379 -14.47 31.47 -19.14
CA ALA A 379 -15.65 30.70 -18.79
C ALA A 379 -16.51 30.39 -20.02
N ARG A 380 -17.30 29.32 -19.94
CA ARG A 380 -18.30 28.96 -20.96
C ARG A 380 -19.68 29.31 -20.46
N VAL A 381 -20.43 30.09 -21.24
CA VAL A 381 -21.78 30.52 -20.87
C VAL A 381 -22.74 29.33 -20.88
N THR A 382 -23.37 29.05 -19.73
CA THR A 382 -24.33 27.95 -19.57
C THR A 382 -25.78 28.42 -19.61
N SER A 383 -26.06 29.66 -19.16
CA SER A 383 -27.37 30.29 -19.32
C SER A 383 -27.26 31.81 -19.35
N ILE A 384 -28.24 32.46 -19.98
CA ILE A 384 -28.42 33.90 -20.01
C ILE A 384 -29.83 34.16 -19.49
N TYR A 385 -30.00 35.00 -18.47
CA TYR A 385 -31.29 35.14 -17.81
C TYR A 385 -31.53 36.51 -17.17
N ARG A 386 -32.79 36.80 -16.85
CA ARG A 386 -33.18 37.87 -15.91
C ARG A 386 -33.94 37.25 -14.74
N LEU A 387 -33.75 37.79 -13.54
CA LEU A 387 -34.58 37.44 -12.39
C LEU A 387 -35.97 38.04 -12.57
N LEU A 388 -37.00 37.36 -12.12
CA LEU A 388 -38.38 37.87 -12.11
C LEU A 388 -38.71 38.39 -10.70
N ASP A 389 -39.43 39.51 -10.62
CA ASP A 389 -40.01 40.04 -9.39
C ASP A 389 -41.29 39.28 -9.00
N GLU A 390 -41.92 39.67 -7.89
CA GLU A 390 -43.18 39.07 -7.40
C GLU A 390 -44.35 39.21 -8.40
N ASN A 391 -44.26 40.13 -9.37
CA ASN A 391 -45.25 40.37 -10.41
C ASN A 391 -44.87 39.74 -11.76
N ASP A 392 -43.92 38.79 -11.77
CA ASP A 392 -43.41 38.16 -12.99
C ASP A 392 -42.76 39.15 -13.99
N GLN A 393 -42.34 40.33 -13.52
CA GLN A 393 -41.60 41.31 -14.30
C GLN A 393 -40.10 41.09 -14.15
N ALA A 394 -39.38 41.13 -15.27
CA ALA A 394 -37.95 40.88 -15.27
C ALA A 394 -37.15 42.09 -14.75
N TYR A 395 -36.22 41.83 -13.83
CA TYR A 395 -35.23 42.81 -13.37
C TYR A 395 -34.39 43.33 -14.56
N GLN A 396 -33.95 44.60 -14.52
CA GLN A 396 -33.41 45.26 -15.71
C GLN A 396 -32.08 44.64 -16.21
N GLU A 397 -31.15 44.34 -15.31
CA GLU A 397 -29.83 43.86 -15.70
C GLU A 397 -29.87 42.35 -16.03
N PRO A 398 -29.45 41.94 -17.24
CA PRO A 398 -29.32 40.53 -17.56
C PRO A 398 -28.08 39.92 -16.91
N LEU A 399 -28.21 38.64 -16.59
CA LEU A 399 -27.27 37.85 -15.84
C LEU A 399 -26.83 36.64 -16.64
N ILE A 400 -25.68 36.08 -16.29
CA ILE A 400 -25.16 34.85 -16.88
C ILE A 400 -24.84 33.84 -15.79
N THR A 401 -24.99 32.57 -16.14
CA THR A 401 -24.27 31.49 -15.45
C THR A 401 -23.21 30.94 -16.36
N VAL A 402 -22.10 30.48 -15.78
CA VAL A 402 -20.96 29.95 -16.53
C VAL A 402 -20.44 28.66 -15.93
N ASN A 403 -19.70 27.90 -16.73
CA ASN A 403 -18.76 26.91 -16.26
C ASN A 403 -17.34 27.46 -16.45
N TRP A 404 -16.49 27.35 -15.43
CA TRP A 404 -15.12 27.87 -15.49
C TRP A 404 -14.18 26.98 -16.32
N LEU A 405 -13.26 27.64 -17.01
CA LEU A 405 -12.11 27.02 -17.67
C LEU A 405 -10.84 27.53 -17.02
N TYR A 406 -9.97 26.60 -16.64
CA TYR A 406 -8.76 26.89 -15.86
C TYR A 406 -7.52 26.80 -16.73
N GLN A 407 -6.56 27.69 -16.51
CA GLN A 407 -5.17 27.48 -16.87
C GLN A 407 -4.51 26.54 -15.87
N GLY A 408 -3.38 25.92 -16.25
CA GLY A 408 -2.65 24.99 -15.40
C GLY A 408 -2.33 25.57 -14.00
N GLN A 409 -1.97 26.86 -13.95
CA GLN A 409 -1.64 27.58 -12.70
C GLN A 409 -2.85 27.78 -11.76
N GLU A 410 -4.06 27.72 -12.28
CA GLU A 410 -5.30 27.93 -11.49
C GLU A 410 -5.86 26.61 -10.94
N THR A 411 -5.21 25.48 -11.23
CA THR A 411 -5.60 24.16 -10.73
C THR A 411 -4.80 23.76 -9.49
N VAL A 412 -5.05 22.56 -8.96
CA VAL A 412 -4.23 21.99 -7.88
C VAL A 412 -2.72 22.02 -8.20
N LEU A 413 -2.33 21.98 -9.48
CA LEU A 413 -0.91 22.04 -9.86
C LEU A 413 -0.23 23.35 -9.47
N GLY A 414 -0.93 24.48 -9.61
CA GLY A 414 -0.39 25.79 -9.24
C GLY A 414 -0.19 25.96 -7.74
N SER A 415 -0.85 25.15 -6.91
CA SER A 415 -0.61 25.12 -5.46
C SER A 415 0.69 24.41 -5.08
N ILE A 416 1.26 23.61 -5.98
CA ILE A 416 2.51 22.87 -5.75
C ILE A 416 3.71 23.76 -6.08
N TYR A 417 3.71 24.39 -7.25
CA TYR A 417 4.71 25.37 -7.70
C TYR A 417 4.20 26.18 -8.90
N ASP A 418 4.96 27.18 -9.32
CA ASP A 418 4.64 27.96 -10.52
C ASP A 418 4.84 27.13 -11.80
N VAL A 419 3.72 26.73 -12.41
CA VAL A 419 3.63 25.94 -13.64
C VAL A 419 3.35 26.81 -14.87
N SER A 420 3.39 28.14 -14.76
CA SER A 420 3.06 29.05 -15.87
C SER A 420 3.94 28.86 -17.11
N ASP A 421 5.22 28.50 -16.93
CA ASP A 421 6.16 28.18 -18.02
C ASP A 421 6.10 26.70 -18.46
N SER A 422 5.36 25.88 -17.72
CA SER A 422 5.27 24.44 -17.98
C SER A 422 4.24 24.11 -19.06
N PHE A 423 3.16 24.89 -19.14
CA PHE A 423 2.05 24.70 -20.08
C PHE A 423 1.91 25.85 -21.07
N SER A 424 1.19 25.64 -22.17
CA SER A 424 0.85 26.72 -23.10
C SER A 424 -0.15 27.67 -22.44
N LYS A 425 0.06 28.99 -22.61
CA LYS A 425 -0.90 30.02 -22.18
C LYS A 425 -2.24 29.96 -22.93
N GLN A 426 -2.30 29.22 -24.05
CA GLN A 426 -3.51 28.97 -24.83
C GLN A 426 -4.22 27.67 -24.42
N GLU A 427 -3.65 26.89 -23.50
CA GLU A 427 -4.29 25.68 -22.97
C GLU A 427 -5.26 26.03 -21.84
N LEU A 428 -6.49 25.54 -21.96
CA LEU A 428 -7.52 25.63 -20.94
C LEU A 428 -8.06 24.25 -20.58
N TRP A 429 -8.44 24.07 -19.33
CA TRP A 429 -9.01 22.84 -18.79
C TRP A 429 -10.46 23.08 -18.37
N TYR A 430 -11.38 22.33 -18.97
CA TYR A 430 -12.80 22.51 -18.74
C TYR A 430 -13.22 21.93 -17.40
N SER A 431 -14.07 22.63 -16.65
CA SER A 431 -14.61 22.11 -15.39
C SER A 431 -16.12 22.21 -15.32
N HIS A 432 -16.70 21.42 -14.42
CA HIS A 432 -18.09 21.58 -13.98
C HIS A 432 -18.21 22.55 -12.79
N HIS A 433 -17.20 23.38 -12.54
CA HIS A 433 -17.35 24.47 -11.58
C HIS A 433 -18.29 25.51 -12.19
N CYS A 434 -19.47 25.65 -11.61
CA CYS A 434 -20.49 26.61 -12.02
C CYS A 434 -20.97 27.47 -10.84
N GLU A 435 -21.49 28.66 -11.15
CA GLU A 435 -21.93 29.65 -10.17
C GLU A 435 -23.42 29.55 -9.81
N CYS A 436 -24.10 28.43 -10.14
CA CYS A 436 -25.54 28.32 -9.95
C CYS A 436 -25.99 28.34 -8.48
N GLU A 437 -25.12 27.96 -7.55
CA GLU A 437 -25.35 27.96 -6.10
C GLU A 437 -24.53 29.06 -5.38
N SER A 438 -23.87 29.92 -6.15
CA SER A 438 -23.07 31.03 -5.61
C SER A 438 -23.98 32.14 -5.10
N GLU A 439 -23.59 32.78 -3.99
CA GLU A 439 -24.23 34.03 -3.55
C GLU A 439 -23.91 35.19 -4.52
N TYR A 440 -22.81 35.05 -5.28
CA TYR A 440 -22.40 36.04 -6.26
C TYR A 440 -23.12 35.82 -7.59
N ILE A 441 -23.69 36.90 -8.13
CA ILE A 441 -24.41 36.89 -9.39
C ILE A 441 -23.59 37.66 -10.42
N TYR A 442 -23.39 37.09 -11.60
CA TYR A 442 -22.59 37.71 -12.65
C TYR A 442 -23.49 38.45 -13.65
N PRO A 443 -23.50 39.80 -13.64
CA PRO A 443 -24.17 40.55 -14.68
C PRO A 443 -23.42 40.43 -16.00
N VAL A 444 -24.11 40.60 -17.13
CA VAL A 444 -23.48 40.54 -18.47
C VAL A 444 -22.38 41.60 -18.65
N THR A 445 -22.41 42.67 -17.85
CA THR A 445 -21.46 43.79 -17.88
C THR A 445 -20.03 43.37 -17.50
N VAL A 446 -19.86 42.24 -16.78
CA VAL A 446 -18.52 41.68 -16.47
C VAL A 446 -17.84 41.01 -17.66
N ILE A 447 -18.56 40.79 -18.77
CA ILE A 447 -18.00 40.17 -19.96
C ILE A 447 -17.03 41.14 -20.63
N TYR A 448 -15.74 40.80 -20.56
CA TYR A 448 -14.66 41.58 -21.15
C TYR A 448 -14.50 41.32 -22.65
N ALA A 449 -14.52 40.05 -23.05
CA ALA A 449 -14.34 39.63 -24.44
C ALA A 449 -14.97 38.27 -24.72
N LYS A 450 -15.39 38.08 -25.97
CA LYS A 450 -15.72 36.75 -26.49
C LYS A 450 -14.45 36.06 -26.99
N VAL A 451 -14.24 34.80 -26.59
CA VAL A 451 -13.04 34.04 -26.94
C VAL A 451 -13.37 32.77 -27.72
N ASN A 452 -12.41 32.30 -28.52
CA ASN A 452 -12.55 31.06 -29.27
C ASN A 452 -11.81 29.94 -28.55
N VAL A 453 -12.57 28.96 -28.03
CA VAL A 453 -12.02 27.76 -27.42
C VAL A 453 -12.30 26.57 -28.34
N SER A 454 -11.23 26.00 -28.91
CA SER A 454 -11.31 24.78 -29.71
C SER A 454 -11.29 23.56 -28.79
N PHE A 455 -12.46 23.00 -28.52
CA PHE A 455 -12.59 21.76 -27.75
C PHE A 455 -12.07 20.55 -28.53
N PHE A 456 -11.47 19.60 -27.81
CA PHE A 456 -10.85 18.38 -28.35
C PHE A 456 -9.62 18.64 -29.25
N SER A 457 -9.15 19.89 -29.34
CA SER A 457 -7.91 20.26 -30.06
C SER A 457 -6.72 20.30 -29.10
N SER A 458 -5.52 20.08 -29.64
CA SER A 458 -4.25 20.24 -28.92
C SER A 458 -3.44 21.47 -29.34
N SER A 459 -3.95 22.27 -30.28
CA SER A 459 -3.31 23.51 -30.71
C SER A 459 -4.32 24.46 -31.36
N VAL A 460 -3.96 25.75 -31.38
CA VAL A 460 -4.67 26.83 -32.08
C VAL A 460 -3.64 27.77 -32.71
N PRO A 461 -4.05 28.65 -33.65
CA PRO A 461 -3.19 29.73 -34.13
C PRO A 461 -2.70 30.59 -32.97
N ASP A 462 -1.45 31.06 -33.05
CA ASP A 462 -0.87 31.93 -32.03
C ASP A 462 -1.47 33.34 -32.13
N SER A 463 -2.61 33.53 -31.47
CA SER A 463 -3.38 34.76 -31.48
C SER A 463 -4.00 34.99 -30.11
N SER A 464 -4.08 36.26 -29.70
CA SER A 464 -4.88 36.66 -28.55
C SER A 464 -6.33 36.17 -28.74
N TYR A 465 -6.96 35.71 -27.65
CA TYR A 465 -8.33 35.18 -27.61
C TYR A 465 -8.58 33.82 -28.27
N TYR A 466 -7.52 33.10 -28.68
CA TYR A 466 -7.61 31.71 -29.13
C TYR A 466 -7.06 30.77 -28.07
N TYR A 467 -7.85 29.75 -27.75
CA TYR A 467 -7.52 28.74 -26.75
C TYR A 467 -7.90 27.35 -27.27
N TYR A 468 -7.26 26.32 -26.74
CA TYR A 468 -7.69 24.93 -26.92
C TYR A 468 -7.99 24.27 -25.58
N CYS A 469 -8.87 23.28 -25.60
CA CYS A 469 -9.21 22.50 -24.42
C CYS A 469 -9.37 21.03 -24.79
N LYS A 470 -8.46 20.19 -24.27
CA LYS A 470 -8.49 18.73 -24.44
C LYS A 470 -8.67 17.96 -23.13
N THR A 471 -8.62 18.66 -22.00
CA THR A 471 -8.63 18.08 -20.65
C THR A 471 -9.86 18.57 -19.88
N PHE A 472 -10.45 17.67 -19.11
CA PHE A 472 -11.45 17.96 -18.09
C PHE A 472 -10.79 17.94 -16.70
N TYR A 473 -11.06 18.97 -15.91
CA TYR A 473 -10.59 19.08 -14.53
C TYR A 473 -11.78 19.01 -13.56
N ASP A 474 -11.86 17.92 -12.80
CA ASP A 474 -12.79 17.81 -11.68
C ASP A 474 -12.18 18.56 -10.48
N HIS A 475 -12.59 19.82 -10.32
CA HIS A 475 -12.15 20.69 -9.24
C HIS A 475 -12.50 20.18 -7.83
N ARG A 476 -13.49 19.29 -7.69
CA ARG A 476 -13.90 18.75 -6.38
C ARG A 476 -13.02 17.59 -5.95
N ARG A 477 -12.59 16.77 -6.91
CA ARG A 477 -11.74 15.59 -6.69
C ARG A 477 -10.27 15.84 -6.99
N ALA A 478 -9.94 17.00 -7.55
CA ALA A 478 -8.64 17.35 -8.07
C ALA A 478 -8.11 16.33 -9.10
N THR A 479 -8.98 15.85 -10.00
CA THR A 479 -8.63 14.85 -11.02
C THR A 479 -8.65 15.44 -12.43
N PHE A 480 -7.81 14.88 -13.30
CA PHE A 480 -7.68 15.27 -14.70
C PHE A 480 -8.08 14.09 -15.58
N GLU A 481 -8.94 14.36 -16.56
CA GLU A 481 -9.45 13.36 -17.50
C GLU A 481 -9.40 13.91 -18.93
N ASP A 482 -9.38 13.02 -19.92
CA ASP A 482 -9.61 13.44 -21.30
C ASP A 482 -11.00 14.08 -21.42
N LEU A 483 -11.06 15.17 -22.19
CA LEU A 483 -12.32 15.83 -22.45
C LEU A 483 -13.22 14.91 -23.28
N ARG A 484 -14.43 14.65 -22.76
CA ARG A 484 -15.46 13.85 -23.42
C ARG A 484 -16.67 14.71 -23.78
N HIS A 485 -17.44 14.25 -24.76
CA HIS A 485 -18.63 14.97 -25.23
C HIS A 485 -19.65 15.20 -24.09
N GLU A 486 -19.80 14.22 -23.20
CA GLU A 486 -20.66 14.25 -22.01
C GLU A 486 -20.21 15.26 -20.94
N HIS A 487 -18.96 15.71 -20.95
CA HIS A 487 -18.51 16.81 -20.09
C HIS A 487 -19.11 18.14 -20.57
N LEU A 488 -19.23 18.31 -21.88
CA LEU A 488 -19.66 19.56 -22.50
C LEU A 488 -21.19 19.65 -22.68
N TYR A 489 -21.85 18.52 -22.95
CA TYR A 489 -23.26 18.50 -23.35
C TYR A 489 -24.08 17.42 -22.63
N ILE A 490 -25.38 17.68 -22.51
CA ILE A 490 -26.38 16.72 -22.03
C ILE A 490 -26.76 15.78 -23.19
N SER A 491 -26.44 14.49 -23.07
CA SER A 491 -26.55 13.51 -24.17
C SER A 491 -27.92 13.45 -24.84
N SER A 492 -29.02 13.59 -24.09
CA SER A 492 -30.39 13.51 -24.62
C SER A 492 -30.83 14.73 -25.44
N SER A 493 -30.22 15.90 -25.20
CA SER A 493 -30.68 17.17 -25.79
C SER A 493 -29.60 17.96 -26.54
N CYS A 494 -28.34 17.52 -26.47
CA CYS A 494 -27.16 18.25 -26.97
C CYS A 494 -27.07 19.70 -26.44
N LYS A 495 -27.74 20.00 -25.33
CA LYS A 495 -27.65 21.30 -24.65
C LYS A 495 -26.36 21.38 -23.84
N VAL A 496 -25.84 22.59 -23.66
CA VAL A 496 -24.66 22.84 -22.83
C VAL A 496 -24.92 22.31 -21.43
N ARG A 497 -23.99 21.52 -20.91
CA ARG A 497 -24.09 20.92 -19.58
C ARG A 497 -23.59 21.89 -18.53
N CYS A 498 -24.47 22.30 -17.62
CA CYS A 498 -24.06 23.02 -16.41
C CYS A 498 -23.50 22.04 -15.37
N GLY A 499 -22.60 22.50 -14.50
CA GLY A 499 -22.09 21.71 -13.38
C GLY A 499 -23.15 21.24 -12.38
N CYS A 500 -24.24 22.00 -12.23
CA CYS A 500 -25.38 21.64 -11.39
C CYS A 500 -26.36 20.66 -12.06
N TYR A 501 -26.11 20.25 -13.32
CA TYR A 501 -27.01 19.35 -14.05
C TYR A 501 -27.17 18.02 -13.32
N LYS A 502 -28.39 17.75 -12.87
CA LYS A 502 -28.82 16.44 -12.38
C LYS A 502 -29.73 15.82 -13.45
N PRO A 503 -29.43 14.62 -13.96
CA PRO A 503 -30.29 13.94 -14.93
C PRO A 503 -31.70 13.80 -14.37
N SER A 504 -32.72 14.04 -15.20
CA SER A 504 -34.11 13.80 -14.82
C SER A 504 -34.36 12.32 -14.57
N LEU A 505 -35.45 11.97 -13.88
CA LEU A 505 -35.80 10.56 -13.70
C LEU A 505 -35.98 9.84 -15.04
N GLN A 506 -36.50 10.54 -16.05
CA GLN A 506 -36.64 10.01 -17.40
C GLN A 506 -35.29 9.74 -18.06
N ASP A 507 -34.33 10.67 -18.00
CA ASP A 507 -32.97 10.46 -18.55
C ASP A 507 -32.31 9.23 -17.89
N ARG A 508 -32.51 9.05 -16.57
CA ARG A 508 -31.99 7.90 -15.82
C ARG A 508 -32.67 6.60 -16.22
N TYR A 509 -33.98 6.63 -16.42
CA TYR A 509 -34.75 5.50 -16.92
C TYR A 509 -34.25 5.06 -18.30
N GLU A 510 -34.08 6.01 -19.23
CA GLU A 510 -33.56 5.74 -20.57
C GLU A 510 -32.14 5.14 -20.51
N ALA A 511 -31.26 5.66 -19.66
CA ALA A 511 -29.94 5.09 -19.44
C ALA A 511 -29.99 3.68 -18.83
N PHE A 512 -30.91 3.43 -17.89
CA PHE A 512 -31.09 2.13 -17.25
C PHE A 512 -31.53 1.07 -18.26
N ILE A 513 -32.58 1.34 -19.05
CA ILE A 513 -33.09 0.37 -20.05
C ILE A 513 -32.10 0.12 -21.19
N GLN A 514 -31.23 1.10 -21.50
CA GLN A 514 -30.17 0.91 -22.50
C GLN A 514 -29.03 0.03 -21.98
N LYS A 515 -28.68 0.18 -20.70
CA LYS A 515 -27.56 -0.54 -20.08
C LYS A 515 -27.94 -1.93 -19.56
N LYS A 516 -29.15 -2.08 -19.01
CA LYS A 516 -29.57 -3.28 -18.26
C LYS A 516 -30.39 -4.24 -19.09
N LYS A 517 -30.12 -5.52 -18.90
CA LYS A 517 -30.77 -6.64 -19.57
C LYS A 517 -31.29 -7.64 -18.55
N VAL A 518 -32.23 -8.48 -18.98
CA VAL A 518 -32.62 -9.67 -18.22
C VAL A 518 -31.36 -10.50 -17.95
N LYS A 519 -31.25 -11.02 -16.73
CA LYS A 519 -30.06 -11.67 -16.12
C LYS A 519 -28.99 -10.76 -15.55
N ASP A 520 -29.07 -9.45 -15.74
CA ASP A 520 -28.15 -8.55 -15.03
C ASP A 520 -28.50 -8.53 -13.54
N ALA A 521 -27.45 -8.47 -12.71
CA ALA A 521 -27.59 -8.26 -11.29
C ALA A 521 -27.46 -6.76 -10.95
N ILE A 522 -28.29 -6.31 -10.03
CA ILE A 522 -28.38 -4.93 -9.54
C ILE A 522 -28.38 -4.95 -8.02
N LEU A 523 -27.82 -3.90 -7.41
CA LEU A 523 -27.88 -3.68 -5.97
C LEU A 523 -28.92 -2.58 -5.72
N ILE A 524 -29.88 -2.85 -4.83
CA ILE A 524 -30.90 -1.89 -4.44
C ILE A 524 -30.67 -1.56 -2.97
N PRO A 525 -30.55 -0.26 -2.60
CA PRO A 525 -30.50 0.13 -1.19
C PRO A 525 -31.87 -0.09 -0.53
N GLU A 526 -31.86 -0.64 0.68
CA GLU A 526 -33.03 -0.77 1.56
C GLU A 526 -33.02 0.30 2.68
N GLU A 527 -34.09 0.38 3.47
CA GLU A 527 -34.35 1.45 4.46
C GLU A 527 -33.28 1.55 5.56
N ASP A 528 -32.51 0.49 5.79
CA ASP A 528 -31.43 0.42 6.78
C ASP A 528 -30.04 0.71 6.20
N ASP A 529 -29.99 1.35 5.01
CA ASP A 529 -28.78 1.60 4.22
C ASP A 529 -28.02 0.31 3.82
N THR A 530 -28.64 -0.86 3.91
CA THR A 530 -28.06 -2.09 3.36
C THR A 530 -28.37 -2.22 1.88
N TYR A 531 -27.42 -2.79 1.13
CA TYR A 531 -27.63 -3.12 -0.28
C TYR A 531 -28.04 -4.57 -0.43
N VAL A 532 -29.18 -4.79 -1.07
CA VAL A 532 -29.67 -6.12 -1.39
C VAL A 532 -29.44 -6.41 -2.86
N LEU A 533 -28.90 -7.60 -3.12
CA LEU A 533 -28.60 -8.08 -4.47
C LEU A 533 -29.86 -8.67 -5.12
N TYR A 534 -30.14 -8.24 -6.34
CA TYR A 534 -31.24 -8.75 -7.15
C TYR A 534 -30.78 -9.12 -8.56
N GLU A 535 -31.42 -10.12 -9.15
CA GLU A 535 -31.32 -10.44 -10.59
C GLU A 535 -32.59 -9.99 -11.30
N ILE A 536 -32.44 -9.28 -12.43
CA ILE A 536 -33.57 -8.93 -13.30
C ILE A 536 -34.05 -10.19 -14.04
N THR A 537 -35.24 -10.70 -13.70
CA THR A 537 -35.80 -11.89 -14.36
C THR A 537 -36.69 -11.57 -15.54
N SER A 538 -37.33 -10.40 -15.55
CA SER A 538 -38.10 -9.87 -16.67
C SER A 538 -38.11 -8.34 -16.61
N LEU A 539 -38.30 -7.71 -17.77
CA LEU A 539 -38.40 -6.26 -17.90
C LEU A 539 -39.51 -5.93 -18.91
N THR A 540 -40.57 -5.28 -18.44
CA THR A 540 -41.73 -4.88 -19.23
C THR A 540 -41.68 -3.37 -19.47
N ILE A 541 -41.37 -2.99 -20.72
CA ILE A 541 -41.19 -1.58 -21.12
C ILE A 541 -42.50 -1.05 -21.69
N CYS A 542 -43.08 -0.04 -21.05
CA CYS A 542 -44.23 0.68 -21.58
C CYS A 542 -43.77 1.92 -22.34
N LYS A 543 -43.86 1.91 -23.68
CA LYS A 543 -43.37 3.02 -24.51
C LYS A 543 -44.24 4.28 -24.42
N ASP A 544 -45.55 4.10 -24.29
CA ASP A 544 -46.51 5.21 -24.25
C ASP A 544 -46.58 5.88 -22.87
N ASN A 545 -46.22 5.14 -21.81
CA ASN A 545 -46.06 5.66 -20.46
C ASN A 545 -44.90 4.97 -19.74
N TRP A 546 -43.69 5.52 -19.88
CA TRP A 546 -42.47 4.93 -19.33
C TRP A 546 -42.54 4.73 -17.81
N GLN A 547 -43.28 5.56 -17.09
CA GLN A 547 -43.50 5.44 -15.64
C GLN A 547 -44.31 4.19 -15.26
N SER A 548 -45.02 3.55 -16.20
CA SER A 548 -45.72 2.29 -15.98
C SER A 548 -44.87 1.05 -16.26
N SER A 549 -43.59 1.22 -16.61
CA SER A 549 -42.69 0.08 -16.86
C SER A 549 -42.42 -0.67 -15.55
N THR A 550 -42.48 -2.01 -15.60
CA THR A 550 -42.24 -2.89 -14.46
C THR A 550 -41.09 -3.84 -14.71
N MET A 551 -40.47 -4.34 -13.64
CA MET A 551 -39.48 -5.40 -13.68
C MET A 551 -39.80 -6.44 -12.61
N THR A 552 -39.55 -7.71 -12.92
CA THR A 552 -39.55 -8.77 -11.91
C THR A 552 -38.12 -9.07 -11.50
N LEU A 553 -37.88 -9.08 -10.20
CA LEU A 553 -36.57 -9.25 -9.57
C LEU A 553 -36.54 -10.53 -8.74
N ARG A 554 -35.44 -11.28 -8.82
CA ARG A 554 -35.14 -12.36 -7.87
C ARG A 554 -34.21 -11.85 -6.79
N LYS A 555 -34.57 -12.04 -5.52
CA LYS A 555 -33.73 -11.66 -4.36
C LYS A 555 -32.57 -12.65 -4.19
N PHE A 556 -31.37 -12.15 -3.94
CA PHE A 556 -30.20 -12.92 -3.53
C PHE A 556 -29.70 -12.39 -2.19
N PRO A 557 -30.33 -12.78 -1.06
CA PRO A 557 -29.86 -12.33 0.24
C PRO A 557 -28.44 -12.84 0.49
N LEU A 558 -27.61 -11.98 1.07
CA LEU A 558 -26.28 -12.40 1.50
C LEU A 558 -26.42 -13.40 2.64
N HIS A 559 -25.57 -14.42 2.65
CA HIS A 559 -25.57 -15.44 3.69
C HIS A 559 -25.41 -14.83 5.08
N SER A 560 -24.64 -13.74 5.21
CA SER A 560 -24.44 -13.03 6.47
C SER A 560 -25.69 -12.31 6.99
N SER A 561 -26.54 -11.76 6.11
CA SER A 561 -27.78 -11.06 6.49
C SER A 561 -28.97 -12.01 6.59
N PHE A 562 -29.03 -13.04 5.75
CA PHE A 562 -30.11 -14.03 5.73
C PHE A 562 -30.38 -14.65 7.10
N PHE A 563 -29.33 -15.01 7.86
CA PHE A 563 -29.49 -15.56 9.20
C PHE A 563 -29.87 -14.51 10.26
N LYS A 564 -29.58 -13.23 10.06
CA LYS A 564 -30.04 -12.17 10.99
C LYS A 564 -31.55 -11.98 10.89
N GLU A 565 -32.10 -12.00 9.67
CA GLU A 565 -33.54 -11.93 9.43
C GLU A 565 -34.26 -13.13 10.06
N GLN A 566 -33.73 -14.35 9.89
CA GLN A 566 -34.32 -15.60 10.40
C GLN A 566 -34.12 -15.81 11.92
N ALA A 567 -33.05 -15.27 12.53
CA ALA A 567 -32.72 -15.46 13.95
C ALA A 567 -33.60 -14.65 14.91
N SER A 568 -34.44 -13.73 14.41
CA SER A 568 -35.48 -13.08 15.20
C SER A 568 -36.49 -14.10 15.80
N ASN A 569 -36.51 -15.35 15.30
CA ASN A 569 -37.40 -16.42 15.77
C ASN A 569 -36.71 -17.68 16.36
N LYS A 570 -35.38 -17.73 16.55
CA LYS A 570 -34.68 -18.80 17.31
C LYS A 570 -33.20 -18.45 17.58
N PRO A 571 -32.64 -18.79 18.76
CA PRO A 571 -31.24 -18.54 19.07
C PRO A 571 -30.32 -19.37 18.16
N ASN A 572 -29.41 -18.68 17.49
CA ASN A 572 -28.46 -19.24 16.55
C ASN A 572 -27.47 -20.18 17.29
N PRO A 573 -27.25 -21.43 16.86
CA PRO A 573 -26.04 -22.14 17.25
C PRO A 573 -24.90 -21.41 16.54
N ILE A 574 -24.21 -20.53 17.27
CA ILE A 574 -22.95 -19.95 16.84
C ILE A 574 -22.03 -21.13 16.49
N VAL A 575 -21.93 -21.49 15.21
CA VAL A 575 -20.92 -22.41 14.71
C VAL A 575 -19.60 -21.64 14.77
N LYS A 576 -19.02 -21.57 15.97
CA LYS A 576 -17.68 -21.06 16.19
C LYS A 576 -16.74 -21.80 15.23
N GLY A 577 -16.14 -21.09 14.29
CA GLY A 577 -15.01 -21.60 13.50
C GLY A 577 -15.21 -21.81 12.00
N LYS A 578 -16.39 -21.53 11.40
CA LYS A 578 -16.51 -21.50 9.92
C LYS A 578 -16.37 -20.08 9.40
N ARG A 579 -15.34 -19.82 8.59
CA ARG A 579 -15.12 -18.56 7.88
C ARG A 579 -16.23 -18.39 6.83
N TRP A 580 -17.03 -17.35 6.95
CA TRP A 580 -18.05 -16.98 5.96
C TRP A 580 -17.47 -15.97 4.98
N PHE A 581 -17.77 -16.11 3.68
CA PHE A 581 -17.40 -15.13 2.68
C PHE A 581 -18.43 -14.00 2.67
N ALA A 582 -17.98 -12.74 2.66
CA ALA A 582 -18.88 -11.59 2.71
C ALA A 582 -19.78 -11.48 1.44
N ASN A 583 -19.34 -12.08 0.34
CA ASN A 583 -20.01 -12.09 -0.96
C ASN A 583 -20.73 -13.42 -1.29
N GLU A 584 -20.86 -14.31 -0.31
CA GLU A 584 -21.70 -15.51 -0.45
C GLU A 584 -23.17 -15.11 -0.35
N ALA A 585 -23.91 -15.31 -1.44
CA ALA A 585 -25.34 -15.12 -1.55
C ALA A 585 -26.09 -16.45 -1.50
N VAL A 586 -27.39 -16.37 -1.21
CA VAL A 586 -28.31 -17.51 -1.19
C VAL A 586 -29.27 -17.37 -2.37
N TYR A 587 -29.43 -18.43 -3.15
CA TYR A 587 -30.44 -18.46 -4.20
C TYR A 587 -31.84 -18.60 -3.58
N THR A 588 -32.80 -17.76 -3.98
CA THR A 588 -34.20 -17.91 -3.62
C THR A 588 -35.08 -18.05 -4.86
N GLU A 589 -36.23 -18.70 -4.69
CA GLU A 589 -37.29 -18.75 -5.71
C GLU A 589 -38.24 -17.54 -5.61
N GLU A 590 -37.99 -16.65 -4.66
CA GLU A 590 -38.79 -15.45 -4.42
C GLU A 590 -38.63 -14.47 -5.58
N LEU A 591 -39.76 -14.05 -6.13
CA LEU A 591 -39.85 -13.05 -7.19
C LEU A 591 -40.64 -11.85 -6.68
N LEU A 592 -40.11 -10.67 -6.94
CA LEU A 592 -40.69 -9.40 -6.55
C LEU A 592 -40.92 -8.55 -7.80
N GLU A 593 -42.15 -8.11 -8.01
CA GLU A 593 -42.46 -7.14 -9.05
C GLU A 593 -42.28 -5.72 -8.51
N ARG A 594 -41.53 -4.89 -9.25
CA ARG A 594 -41.25 -3.49 -8.91
C ARG A 594 -41.51 -2.59 -10.11
N ASN A 595 -41.97 -1.38 -9.85
CA ASN A 595 -41.98 -0.33 -10.86
C ASN A 595 -40.56 0.18 -11.12
N VAL A 596 -40.18 0.35 -12.39
CA VAL A 596 -38.81 0.74 -12.76
C VAL A 596 -38.51 2.17 -12.30
N ALA A 597 -39.42 3.12 -12.53
CA ALA A 597 -39.21 4.52 -12.19
C ALA A 597 -39.05 4.71 -10.68
N GLN A 598 -39.93 4.10 -9.87
CA GLN A 598 -39.84 4.14 -8.41
C GLN A 598 -38.55 3.49 -7.89
N THR A 599 -38.13 2.36 -8.47
CA THR A 599 -36.88 1.70 -8.09
C THR A 599 -35.67 2.61 -8.33
N LEU A 600 -35.65 3.31 -9.47
CA LEU A 600 -34.59 4.27 -9.76
C LEU A 600 -34.62 5.43 -8.76
N GLU A 601 -35.79 5.99 -8.44
CA GLU A 601 -35.87 7.02 -7.40
C GLU A 601 -35.21 6.58 -6.08
N THR A 602 -35.49 5.35 -5.62
CA THR A 602 -34.87 4.77 -4.42
C THR A 602 -33.34 4.59 -4.56
N MET A 603 -32.89 4.04 -5.69
CA MET A 603 -31.45 3.86 -5.93
C MET A 603 -30.67 5.18 -5.91
N PHE A 604 -31.29 6.26 -6.38
CA PHE A 604 -30.63 7.55 -6.53
C PHE A 604 -30.86 8.51 -5.36
N SER A 605 -31.76 8.20 -4.42
CA SER A 605 -31.80 8.87 -3.12
C SER A 605 -30.66 8.42 -2.21
N ALA A 606 -30.05 7.27 -2.49
CA ALA A 606 -28.88 6.78 -1.75
C ALA A 606 -27.63 7.62 -2.02
N THR A 607 -26.72 7.62 -1.05
CA THR A 607 -25.44 8.35 -1.10
C THR A 607 -24.49 7.82 -2.18
N GLU A 608 -24.61 6.54 -2.55
CA GLU A 608 -23.83 5.88 -3.58
C GLU A 608 -24.73 5.08 -4.53
N VAL A 609 -24.61 5.30 -5.83
CA VAL A 609 -25.40 4.58 -6.83
C VAL A 609 -24.55 3.43 -7.36
N ILE A 610 -24.84 2.21 -6.88
CA ILE A 610 -24.16 1.00 -7.35
C ILE A 610 -25.04 0.34 -8.42
N ASP A 611 -24.78 0.67 -9.68
CA ASP A 611 -25.60 0.16 -10.77
C ASP A 611 -25.14 -1.21 -11.30
N GLY A 612 -23.97 -1.75 -10.90
CA GLY A 612 -23.42 -3.00 -11.45
C GLY A 612 -23.01 -4.03 -10.40
N ALA A 613 -23.56 -5.24 -10.49
CA ALA A 613 -23.13 -6.40 -9.73
C ALA A 613 -23.04 -7.64 -10.62
N TYR A 614 -22.31 -8.66 -10.17
CA TYR A 614 -22.21 -9.93 -10.86
C TYR A 614 -22.51 -11.07 -9.90
N ILE A 615 -23.40 -11.99 -10.29
CA ILE A 615 -23.73 -13.19 -9.53
C ILE A 615 -23.41 -14.42 -10.36
N GLN A 616 -22.58 -15.31 -9.81
CA GLN A 616 -22.24 -16.58 -10.44
C GLN A 616 -22.54 -17.77 -9.54
N PHE A 617 -22.78 -18.92 -10.16
CA PHE A 617 -22.79 -20.17 -9.42
C PHE A 617 -21.35 -20.65 -9.20
N TRP A 618 -21.02 -21.04 -7.97
CA TRP A 618 -19.73 -21.64 -7.65
C TRP A 618 -19.92 -23.03 -7.06
N ARG A 619 -19.12 -23.99 -7.53
CA ARG A 619 -19.15 -25.35 -7.02
C ARG A 619 -18.13 -25.52 -5.88
N PRO A 620 -18.55 -25.95 -4.69
CA PRO A 620 -17.63 -26.12 -3.55
C PRO A 620 -16.50 -27.12 -3.75
N ASP A 621 -16.61 -28.03 -4.73
CA ASP A 621 -15.59 -29.02 -5.09
C ASP A 621 -14.50 -28.47 -6.03
N THR A 622 -14.62 -27.21 -6.47
CA THR A 622 -13.63 -26.54 -7.33
C THR A 622 -12.88 -25.45 -6.57
N PRO A 623 -11.61 -25.18 -6.89
CA PRO A 623 -10.90 -24.03 -6.35
C PRO A 623 -11.70 -22.73 -6.57
N MET A 624 -11.76 -21.89 -5.55
CA MET A 624 -12.43 -20.60 -5.65
C MET A 624 -11.65 -19.69 -6.61
N PRO A 625 -12.29 -19.14 -7.66
CA PRO A 625 -11.60 -18.22 -8.56
C PRO A 625 -11.29 -16.89 -7.86
N ASN A 626 -10.22 -16.21 -8.28
CA ASN A 626 -9.70 -15.01 -7.61
C ASN A 626 -10.77 -13.91 -7.47
N ASN A 627 -11.64 -13.74 -8.46
CA ASN A 627 -12.72 -12.75 -8.41
C ASN A 627 -13.73 -12.98 -7.26
N LEU A 628 -13.85 -14.22 -6.77
CA LEU A 628 -14.71 -14.56 -5.64
C LEU A 628 -13.98 -14.59 -4.30
N ALA A 629 -12.67 -14.90 -4.31
CA ALA A 629 -11.84 -15.02 -3.11
C ALA A 629 -11.66 -13.69 -2.36
N HIS A 630 -11.86 -12.56 -3.04
CA HIS A 630 -11.66 -11.21 -2.51
C HIS A 630 -12.93 -10.58 -1.89
N ASN A 631 -13.76 -11.37 -1.20
CA ASN A 631 -14.88 -10.91 -0.37
C ASN A 631 -15.83 -9.88 -1.04
N GLY A 632 -16.10 -10.00 -2.34
CA GLY A 632 -17.02 -9.11 -3.04
C GLY A 632 -16.37 -7.91 -3.72
N ALA A 633 -15.05 -7.88 -3.83
CA ALA A 633 -14.33 -6.89 -4.62
C ALA A 633 -14.93 -6.76 -6.04
N GLY A 634 -15.18 -5.52 -6.46
CA GLY A 634 -15.84 -5.22 -7.73
C GLY A 634 -17.30 -5.70 -7.83
N HIS A 635 -18.00 -5.87 -6.70
CA HIS A 635 -19.38 -6.33 -6.61
C HIS A 635 -19.62 -7.73 -7.23
N HIS A 636 -18.65 -8.63 -7.04
CA HIS A 636 -18.75 -10.04 -7.46
C HIS A 636 -19.25 -10.92 -6.33
N PHE A 637 -20.41 -11.51 -6.54
CA PHE A 637 -21.08 -12.41 -5.63
C PHE A 637 -21.14 -13.81 -6.19
N PHE A 638 -21.27 -14.79 -5.31
CA PHE A 638 -21.51 -16.17 -5.71
C PHE A 638 -22.56 -16.81 -4.83
N PHE A 639 -23.19 -17.87 -5.33
CA PHE A 639 -24.03 -18.72 -4.52
C PHE A 639 -23.72 -20.19 -4.79
N ASN A 640 -23.91 -21.01 -3.77
CA ASN A 640 -23.82 -22.47 -3.82
C ASN A 640 -24.93 -23.15 -2.97
N LYS A 641 -25.81 -22.34 -2.38
CA LYS A 641 -26.93 -22.75 -1.53
C LYS A 641 -28.21 -22.15 -2.07
N MET A 642 -29.31 -22.85 -1.80
CA MET A 642 -30.66 -22.44 -2.13
C MET A 642 -31.52 -22.48 -0.88
N TYR A 643 -32.35 -21.45 -0.71
CA TYR A 643 -33.39 -21.44 0.31
C TYR A 643 -34.75 -21.77 -0.31
N ARG A 644 -35.42 -22.77 0.26
CA ARG A 644 -36.80 -23.13 -0.10
C ARG A 644 -37.76 -22.63 0.98
N ALA A 645 -38.54 -21.61 0.64
CA ALA A 645 -39.54 -21.06 1.56
C ALA A 645 -40.61 -22.09 1.97
N SER A 646 -40.94 -23.05 1.10
CA SER A 646 -41.98 -24.07 1.38
C SER A 646 -41.70 -24.90 2.64
N ASN A 647 -40.42 -25.16 2.92
CA ASN A 647 -39.97 -26.02 4.02
C ASN A 647 -39.00 -25.28 4.95
N GLU A 648 -38.85 -23.97 4.78
CA GLU A 648 -37.90 -23.10 5.49
C GLU A 648 -36.47 -23.65 5.56
N LEU A 649 -36.02 -24.30 4.50
CA LEU A 649 -34.74 -25.03 4.49
C LEU A 649 -33.70 -24.34 3.59
N LEU A 650 -32.53 -24.07 4.17
CA LEU A 650 -31.32 -23.71 3.43
C LEU A 650 -30.53 -24.98 3.12
N GLU A 651 -30.42 -25.34 1.85
CA GLU A 651 -29.72 -26.54 1.39
C GLU A 651 -28.58 -26.20 0.42
N PRO A 652 -27.44 -26.91 0.47
CA PRO A 652 -26.44 -26.86 -0.59
C PRO A 652 -27.07 -27.33 -1.91
N ILE A 653 -26.71 -26.65 -3.01
CA ILE A 653 -27.07 -27.11 -4.35
C ILE A 653 -26.18 -28.31 -4.67
N ALA A 654 -26.74 -29.52 -4.56
CA ALA A 654 -25.97 -30.77 -4.64
C ALA A 654 -26.01 -31.45 -6.02
N SER A 655 -26.82 -30.97 -6.97
CA SER A 655 -27.02 -31.55 -8.29
C SER A 655 -27.26 -30.49 -9.36
N ASN A 656 -27.30 -30.90 -10.64
CA ASN A 656 -27.55 -30.02 -11.80
C ASN A 656 -26.50 -28.91 -11.96
N TYR A 657 -25.25 -29.18 -11.59
CA TYR A 657 -24.16 -28.21 -11.64
C TYR A 657 -23.99 -27.58 -13.02
N GLU A 658 -24.14 -28.37 -14.09
CA GLU A 658 -24.02 -27.89 -15.47
C GLU A 658 -25.14 -26.91 -15.83
N LEU A 659 -26.36 -27.13 -15.33
CA LEU A 659 -27.48 -26.22 -15.53
C LEU A 659 -27.28 -24.91 -14.78
N TRP A 660 -26.81 -24.98 -13.53
CA TRP A 660 -26.52 -23.80 -12.73
C TRP A 660 -25.35 -22.99 -13.30
N ALA A 661 -24.27 -23.65 -13.69
CA ALA A 661 -23.13 -23.01 -14.35
C ALA A 661 -23.50 -22.43 -15.71
N ARG A 662 -24.48 -23.01 -16.44
CA ARG A 662 -25.00 -22.42 -17.68
C ARG A 662 -25.87 -21.20 -17.40
N LYS A 663 -26.67 -21.22 -16.34
CA LYS A 663 -27.59 -20.12 -15.96
C LYS A 663 -26.86 -18.95 -15.31
N TYR A 664 -25.80 -19.23 -14.54
CA TYR A 664 -24.95 -18.28 -13.82
C TYR A 664 -23.48 -18.63 -14.08
N PRO A 665 -22.98 -18.34 -15.29
CA PRO A 665 -21.63 -18.70 -15.67
C PRO A 665 -20.59 -17.99 -14.78
N PRO A 666 -19.37 -18.54 -14.69
CA PRO A 666 -18.26 -17.83 -14.07
C PRO A 666 -18.01 -16.51 -14.80
N TRP A 667 -17.59 -15.50 -14.03
CA TRP A 667 -17.20 -14.23 -14.60
C TRP A 667 -16.05 -14.43 -15.58
N LYS A 668 -16.15 -13.76 -16.73
CA LYS A 668 -15.07 -13.66 -17.69
C LYS A 668 -14.87 -12.21 -18.03
N SER A 669 -13.62 -11.75 -17.93
CA SER A 669 -13.26 -10.42 -18.42
C SER A 669 -13.69 -10.28 -19.87
N LYS A 670 -14.40 -9.19 -20.19
CA LYS A 670 -14.73 -8.82 -21.57
C LYS A 670 -13.48 -8.43 -22.37
N ARG A 671 -12.38 -8.11 -21.69
CA ARG A 671 -11.09 -7.82 -22.34
C ARG A 671 -10.34 -9.13 -22.54
N SER A 672 -10.05 -9.46 -23.80
CA SER A 672 -9.31 -10.67 -24.16
C SER A 672 -7.81 -10.55 -23.87
N LYS A 673 -7.27 -9.33 -23.74
CA LYS A 673 -5.84 -9.09 -23.54
C LYS A 673 -5.58 -8.34 -22.24
N LYS A 674 -4.80 -8.95 -21.36
CA LYS A 674 -4.26 -8.32 -20.13
C LYS A 674 -3.22 -7.27 -20.51
N LEU A 675 -3.14 -6.19 -19.75
CA LEU A 675 -2.09 -5.18 -19.90
C LEU A 675 -0.77 -5.78 -19.41
N ALA A 676 0.25 -5.77 -20.27
CA ALA A 676 1.60 -6.17 -19.86
C ALA A 676 2.16 -5.13 -18.90
N ALA A 677 2.44 -5.53 -17.66
CA ALA A 677 2.83 -4.63 -16.60
C ALA A 677 4.33 -4.69 -16.30
N LEU A 678 4.92 -3.51 -16.12
CA LEU A 678 6.25 -3.27 -15.57
C LEU A 678 6.09 -2.78 -14.12
N ASP A 679 6.56 -3.58 -13.17
CA ASP A 679 6.43 -3.34 -11.74
C ASP A 679 7.74 -2.81 -11.16
N LEU A 680 7.80 -1.49 -10.95
CA LEU A 680 8.95 -0.77 -10.42
C LEU A 680 8.84 -0.66 -8.90
N PHE A 681 9.96 -0.86 -8.20
CA PHE A 681 9.97 -0.90 -6.73
C PHE A 681 9.00 -1.99 -6.23
N CYS A 682 9.04 -3.14 -6.88
CA CYS A 682 8.00 -4.15 -6.76
C CYS A 682 7.92 -4.79 -5.36
N GLY A 683 8.98 -4.68 -4.57
CA GLY A 683 9.13 -5.37 -3.31
C GLY A 683 8.85 -6.87 -3.46
N SER A 684 8.04 -7.41 -2.54
CA SER A 684 7.61 -8.81 -2.57
C SER A 684 6.45 -9.11 -3.55
N GLY A 685 5.97 -8.10 -4.28
CA GLY A 685 4.98 -8.29 -5.36
C GLY A 685 3.51 -8.11 -5.00
N ASN A 686 3.19 -7.64 -3.80
CA ASN A 686 1.79 -7.53 -3.34
C ASN A 686 0.92 -6.67 -4.28
N PHE A 687 1.44 -5.53 -4.75
CA PHE A 687 0.68 -4.62 -5.62
C PHE A 687 0.49 -5.21 -7.02
N GLY A 688 1.56 -5.72 -7.63
CA GLY A 688 1.51 -6.42 -8.91
C GLY A 688 0.56 -7.60 -8.90
N HIS A 689 0.68 -8.52 -7.93
CA HIS A 689 -0.18 -9.69 -7.81
C HIS A 689 -1.66 -9.33 -7.60
N GLY A 690 -1.97 -8.30 -6.82
CA GLY A 690 -3.35 -7.82 -6.66
C GLY A 690 -3.98 -7.37 -7.98
N LEU A 691 -3.20 -6.75 -8.87
CA LEU A 691 -3.67 -6.37 -10.21
C LEU A 691 -3.75 -7.55 -11.16
N GLU A 692 -2.85 -8.54 -11.04
CA GLU A 692 -2.98 -9.80 -11.78
C GLU A 692 -4.27 -10.55 -11.40
N ASP A 693 -4.62 -10.55 -10.12
CA ASP A 693 -5.84 -11.14 -9.55
C ASP A 693 -7.11 -10.47 -10.05
N SER A 694 -7.08 -9.14 -10.25
CA SER A 694 -8.18 -8.40 -10.87
C SER A 694 -8.43 -8.80 -12.33
N GLY A 695 -7.47 -9.50 -12.95
CA GLY A 695 -7.55 -9.94 -14.33
C GLY A 695 -7.30 -8.85 -15.38
N ILE A 696 -6.94 -7.63 -14.97
CA ILE A 696 -6.69 -6.50 -15.88
C ILE A 696 -5.26 -6.49 -16.43
N ALA A 697 -4.31 -7.03 -15.66
CA ALA A 697 -2.89 -6.95 -15.94
C ALA A 697 -2.20 -8.32 -15.83
N GLU A 698 -1.04 -8.42 -16.46
CA GLU A 698 -0.08 -9.52 -16.34
C GLU A 698 1.28 -8.88 -16.11
N CYS A 699 1.88 -9.11 -14.94
CA CYS A 699 3.22 -8.61 -14.67
C CYS A 699 4.21 -9.42 -15.49
N ARG A 700 5.09 -8.74 -16.23
CA ARG A 700 6.10 -9.36 -17.09
C ARG A 700 7.51 -8.93 -16.75
N TRP A 701 7.65 -7.80 -16.08
CA TRP A 701 8.92 -7.24 -15.67
C TRP A 701 8.76 -6.71 -14.25
N SER A 702 9.67 -7.09 -13.35
CA SER A 702 9.72 -6.54 -12.01
C SER A 702 11.13 -6.07 -11.64
N VAL A 703 11.20 -4.93 -10.96
CA VAL A 703 12.45 -4.27 -10.62
C VAL A 703 12.45 -3.92 -9.13
N ASP A 704 13.45 -4.42 -8.42
CA ASP A 704 13.74 -4.00 -7.05
C ASP A 704 15.23 -4.14 -6.76
N VAL A 705 15.73 -3.41 -5.77
CA VAL A 705 17.10 -3.61 -5.28
C VAL A 705 17.18 -4.57 -4.11
N ASP A 706 16.08 -4.77 -3.39
CA ASP A 706 16.03 -5.77 -2.34
C ASP A 706 15.92 -7.15 -2.99
N TYR A 707 17.05 -7.85 -2.97
CA TYR A 707 17.18 -9.19 -3.50
C TYR A 707 16.19 -10.18 -2.84
N HIS A 708 15.95 -10.08 -1.53
CA HIS A 708 15.04 -11.00 -0.83
C HIS A 708 13.58 -10.70 -1.14
N ALA A 709 13.24 -9.42 -1.33
CA ALA A 709 11.91 -9.03 -1.78
C ALA A 709 11.63 -9.61 -3.18
N LEU A 710 12.58 -9.47 -4.11
CA LEU A 710 12.52 -10.07 -5.45
C LEU A 710 12.45 -11.60 -5.44
N LEU A 711 13.21 -12.27 -4.57
CA LEU A 711 13.08 -13.73 -4.40
C LEU A 711 11.67 -14.12 -3.95
N THR A 712 11.10 -13.36 -3.03
CA THR A 712 9.73 -13.58 -2.55
C THR A 712 8.71 -13.33 -3.66
N TYR A 713 8.89 -12.26 -4.44
CA TYR A 713 8.08 -11.99 -5.64
C TYR A 713 8.14 -13.21 -6.58
N ARG A 714 9.36 -13.65 -6.92
CA ARG A 714 9.57 -14.77 -7.84
C ARG A 714 8.95 -16.06 -7.31
N TYR A 715 9.01 -16.34 -6.02
CA TYR A 715 8.40 -17.52 -5.42
C TYR A 715 6.87 -17.53 -5.56
N ASN A 716 6.23 -16.37 -5.43
CA ASN A 716 4.78 -16.23 -5.51
C ASN A 716 4.26 -16.07 -6.95
N HIS A 717 5.13 -15.79 -7.91
CA HIS A 717 4.76 -15.69 -9.32
C HIS A 717 4.52 -17.07 -9.96
N ASP A 718 3.60 -17.13 -10.91
CA ASP A 718 3.31 -18.34 -11.70
C ASP A 718 4.51 -18.69 -12.59
N GLN A 719 5.24 -19.75 -12.23
CA GLN A 719 6.47 -20.18 -12.93
C GLN A 719 6.24 -20.56 -14.40
N ASN A 720 4.98 -20.75 -14.83
CA ASN A 720 4.66 -21.06 -16.23
C ASN A 720 4.59 -19.81 -17.12
N LYS A 721 4.62 -18.60 -16.54
CA LYS A 721 4.58 -17.34 -17.29
C LYS A 721 5.97 -16.77 -17.50
N LYS A 722 6.19 -16.16 -18.66
CA LYS A 722 7.43 -15.42 -18.94
C LYS A 722 7.44 -14.12 -18.11
N HIS A 723 8.37 -14.04 -17.16
CA HIS A 723 8.58 -12.86 -16.34
C HIS A 723 10.09 -12.63 -16.14
N ALA A 724 10.53 -11.39 -16.33
CA ALA A 724 11.92 -10.97 -16.13
C ALA A 724 12.08 -10.20 -14.82
N TYR A 725 13.09 -10.57 -14.05
CA TYR A 725 13.35 -10.06 -12.70
C TYR A 725 14.67 -9.29 -12.69
N TYR A 726 14.64 -8.02 -12.29
CA TYR A 726 15.83 -7.17 -12.27
C TYR A 726 16.18 -6.74 -10.85
N ASN A 727 17.21 -7.38 -10.28
CA ASN A 727 17.82 -6.91 -9.05
C ASN A 727 18.79 -5.75 -9.32
N LYS A 728 18.25 -4.59 -9.74
CA LYS A 728 19.01 -3.42 -10.19
C LYS A 728 18.30 -2.12 -9.83
N SER A 729 19.06 -1.01 -9.84
CA SER A 729 18.46 0.33 -9.73
C SER A 729 17.63 0.66 -10.98
N VAL A 730 16.43 1.20 -10.77
CA VAL A 730 15.57 1.73 -11.84
C VAL A 730 16.29 2.82 -12.64
N ASN A 731 17.14 3.63 -12.01
CA ASN A 731 17.93 4.65 -12.70
C ASN A 731 18.88 4.03 -13.71
N THR A 732 19.61 2.98 -13.31
CA THR A 732 20.55 2.28 -14.20
C THR A 732 19.83 1.70 -15.41
N LEU A 733 18.69 1.03 -15.19
CA LEU A 733 17.88 0.44 -16.26
C LEU A 733 17.32 1.52 -17.20
N LEU A 734 16.84 2.64 -16.64
CA LEU A 734 16.33 3.75 -17.42
C LEU A 734 17.45 4.43 -18.21
N GLU A 735 18.61 4.69 -17.61
CA GLU A 735 19.76 5.29 -18.29
C GLU A 735 20.27 4.40 -19.42
N ASP A 736 20.40 3.09 -19.19
CA ASP A 736 20.80 2.14 -20.21
C ASP A 736 19.78 2.12 -21.36
N SER A 737 18.49 2.12 -21.05
CA SER A 737 17.40 2.19 -22.03
C SER A 737 17.44 3.49 -22.85
N LEU A 738 17.60 4.65 -22.20
CA LEU A 738 17.63 5.96 -22.86
C LEU A 738 18.87 6.12 -23.76
N ASN A 739 20.00 5.51 -23.38
CA ASN A 739 21.23 5.47 -24.18
C ASN A 739 21.24 4.37 -25.26
N GLY A 740 20.14 3.62 -25.41
CA GLY A 740 20.03 2.55 -26.41
C GLY A 740 20.91 1.34 -26.13
N LYS A 741 21.38 1.14 -24.89
CA LYS A 741 22.11 -0.06 -24.51
C LYS A 741 21.14 -1.24 -24.42
N HIS A 742 21.60 -2.39 -24.89
CA HIS A 742 20.82 -3.61 -24.81
C HIS A 742 20.82 -4.16 -23.38
N VAL A 743 19.62 -4.25 -22.79
CA VAL A 743 19.38 -4.99 -21.55
C VAL A 743 18.54 -6.21 -21.91
N GLU A 744 19.02 -7.40 -21.57
CA GLU A 744 18.35 -8.66 -21.88
C GLU A 744 16.94 -8.69 -21.29
N ASP A 745 15.96 -9.12 -22.10
CA ASP A 745 14.52 -9.20 -21.78
C ASP A 745 13.87 -7.90 -21.26
N TRP A 746 14.54 -6.75 -21.37
CA TRP A 746 14.01 -5.45 -20.94
C TRP A 746 12.96 -4.94 -21.94
N PRO A 747 11.82 -4.38 -21.47
CA PRO A 747 10.75 -4.00 -22.38
C PRO A 747 11.16 -2.87 -23.31
N LYS A 748 10.69 -2.94 -24.56
CA LYS A 748 10.80 -1.85 -25.54
C LYS A 748 9.57 -0.94 -25.46
N PRO A 749 9.69 0.32 -25.93
CA PRO A 749 8.56 1.22 -26.08
C PRO A 749 7.42 0.57 -26.88
N GLY A 750 6.20 0.59 -26.35
CA GLY A 750 5.02 -0.05 -26.93
C GLY A 750 4.74 -1.48 -26.45
N GLU A 751 5.66 -2.12 -25.71
CA GLU A 751 5.42 -3.44 -25.09
C GLU A 751 4.79 -3.33 -23.70
N VAL A 752 5.08 -2.25 -22.96
CA VAL A 752 4.50 -1.97 -21.64
C VAL A 752 3.13 -1.33 -21.81
N GLY A 753 2.09 -1.98 -21.27
CA GLY A 753 0.72 -1.45 -21.24
C GLY A 753 0.30 -0.90 -19.87
N LEU A 754 1.06 -1.20 -18.82
CA LEU A 754 0.83 -0.72 -17.46
C LEU A 754 2.17 -0.55 -16.73
N ILE A 755 2.33 0.56 -16.02
CA ILE A 755 3.46 0.74 -15.10
C ILE A 755 2.92 0.84 -13.68
N LEU A 756 3.50 0.02 -12.82
CA LEU A 756 3.25 0.01 -11.39
C LEU A 756 4.47 0.56 -10.69
N ALA A 757 4.26 1.41 -9.69
CA ALA A 757 5.35 1.95 -8.89
C ALA A 757 4.93 2.06 -7.41
N GLY A 758 5.60 1.30 -6.54
CA GLY A 758 5.48 1.38 -5.09
C GLY A 758 6.65 2.18 -4.49
N ASN A 759 6.76 3.46 -4.81
CA ASN A 759 7.93 4.26 -4.44
C ASN A 759 8.03 4.45 -2.91
N PRO A 760 9.23 4.39 -2.31
CA PRO A 760 9.39 4.61 -0.87
C PRO A 760 9.03 6.05 -0.49
N CYS A 761 7.95 6.23 0.29
CA CYS A 761 7.38 7.55 0.59
C CYS A 761 7.91 8.23 1.87
N GLN A 762 8.91 7.64 2.55
CA GLN A 762 9.46 8.15 3.82
C GLN A 762 9.94 9.62 3.76
N GLY A 763 10.39 10.09 2.59
CA GLY A 763 10.82 11.49 2.38
C GLY A 763 9.69 12.52 2.39
N PHE A 764 8.43 12.10 2.24
CA PHE A 764 7.23 12.96 2.16
C PHE A 764 6.44 13.04 3.47
N SER A 765 6.82 12.26 4.49
CA SER A 765 6.11 12.26 5.77
C SER A 765 6.20 13.62 6.47
N ARG A 766 5.05 14.26 6.74
CA ARG A 766 4.96 15.50 7.54
C ARG A 766 5.49 15.34 8.97
N MET A 767 5.62 14.09 9.44
CA MET A 767 6.15 13.73 10.75
C MET A 767 7.68 13.64 10.77
N ASN A 768 8.34 13.75 9.60
CA ASN A 768 9.78 13.86 9.51
C ASN A 768 10.22 15.30 9.81
N GLN A 769 10.83 15.50 10.97
CA GLN A 769 11.34 16.81 11.43
C GLN A 769 12.48 17.34 10.54
N PHE A 770 13.10 16.48 9.73
CA PHE A 770 14.20 16.80 8.82
C PHE A 770 13.76 16.82 7.35
N CYS A 771 12.52 17.25 7.08
CA CYS A 771 11.95 17.24 5.74
C CYS A 771 12.75 18.10 4.73
N ASN A 772 13.50 19.10 5.17
CA ASN A 772 14.29 19.98 4.30
C ASN A 772 15.77 19.57 4.17
N GLU A 773 16.21 18.49 4.82
CA GLU A 773 17.57 17.97 4.65
C GLU A 773 17.74 17.27 3.29
N ASP A 774 18.95 17.32 2.72
CA ASP A 774 19.26 16.78 1.39
C ASP A 774 18.91 15.30 1.24
N ASN A 775 19.07 14.50 2.28
CA ASN A 775 18.65 13.10 2.27
C ASN A 775 17.13 12.92 2.17
N SER A 776 16.34 13.80 2.79
CA SER A 776 14.88 13.79 2.69
C SER A 776 14.41 14.26 1.30
N VAL A 777 15.07 15.27 0.72
CA VAL A 777 14.83 15.71 -0.66
C VAL A 777 15.18 14.60 -1.66
N ARG A 778 16.31 13.90 -1.46
CA ARG A 778 16.73 12.72 -2.25
C ARG A 778 15.78 11.52 -2.13
N LYS A 779 15.03 11.41 -1.03
CA LYS A 779 13.96 10.41 -0.88
C LYS A 779 12.67 10.83 -1.58
N ARG A 780 12.46 12.12 -1.86
CA ARG A 780 11.26 12.60 -2.56
C ARG A 780 11.36 12.46 -4.08
N GLN A 781 12.56 12.60 -4.65
CA GLN A 781 12.78 12.43 -6.09
C GLN A 781 12.49 11.02 -6.65
N PHE A 782 12.30 9.98 -5.82
CA PHE A 782 11.98 8.64 -6.34
C PHE A 782 10.68 8.63 -7.17
N VAL A 783 9.75 9.56 -6.91
CA VAL A 783 8.54 9.77 -7.73
C VAL A 783 8.91 10.13 -9.19
N CYS A 784 10.00 10.89 -9.39
CA CYS A 784 10.44 11.24 -10.75
C CYS A 784 10.91 10.03 -11.56
N LYS A 785 11.32 8.92 -10.89
CA LYS A 785 11.80 7.71 -11.58
C LYS A 785 10.66 6.95 -12.25
N SER A 786 9.53 6.85 -11.59
CA SER A 786 8.35 6.19 -12.13
C SER A 786 7.68 7.02 -13.23
N ASP A 787 7.70 8.35 -13.10
CA ASP A 787 7.25 9.27 -14.16
C ASP A 787 8.18 9.24 -15.39
N ALA A 788 9.49 9.14 -15.19
CA ALA A 788 10.47 9.07 -16.30
C ALA A 788 10.46 7.72 -17.02
N ALA A 789 10.04 6.65 -16.35
CA ALA A 789 9.81 5.34 -16.96
C ALA A 789 8.49 5.27 -17.76
N SER A 790 7.60 6.25 -17.60
CA SER A 790 6.35 6.31 -18.36
C SER A 790 6.62 6.60 -19.84
N PRO A 791 6.11 5.80 -20.79
CA PRO A 791 6.26 6.05 -22.21
C PRO A 791 5.26 7.14 -22.64
N ILE A 792 5.32 8.30 -22.02
CA ILE A 792 4.65 9.49 -22.55
C ILE A 792 5.64 10.08 -23.56
N HIS A 793 5.37 9.75 -24.82
CA HIS A 793 6.05 10.21 -26.03
C HIS A 793 7.42 9.59 -26.36
N LEU A 794 7.42 8.30 -26.71
CA LEU A 794 8.35 7.80 -27.73
C LEU A 794 7.57 7.70 -29.05
N GLY A 795 7.84 8.65 -29.94
CA GLY A 795 7.13 8.83 -31.20
C GLY A 795 7.15 7.56 -32.06
N SER A 796 5.97 7.07 -32.42
CA SER A 796 5.83 6.21 -33.59
C SER A 796 4.64 6.68 -34.43
N SER A 797 4.96 6.94 -35.70
CA SER A 797 4.10 7.42 -36.76
C SER A 797 3.11 6.33 -37.19
N THR A 798 1.89 6.36 -36.65
CA THR A 798 0.63 5.95 -37.31
C THR A 798 -0.50 6.07 -36.28
N TRP A 799 -1.19 7.21 -36.26
CA TRP A 799 -2.25 7.47 -35.28
C TRP A 799 -3.61 6.97 -35.81
N LYS A 800 -4.05 5.81 -35.32
CA LYS A 800 -5.47 5.46 -35.15
C LYS A 800 -5.63 5.15 -33.66
N PRO A 801 -6.63 5.71 -32.95
CA PRO A 801 -6.86 5.38 -31.56
C PRO A 801 -7.22 3.89 -31.48
N THR A 802 -6.27 3.09 -31.03
CA THR A 802 -6.52 1.73 -30.56
C THR A 802 -6.08 1.69 -29.11
N SER A 803 -6.76 0.86 -28.31
CA SER A 803 -6.71 0.76 -26.84
C SER A 803 -5.36 0.39 -26.22
N LYS A 804 -4.26 1.01 -26.63
CA LYS A 804 -2.86 0.67 -26.29
C LYS A 804 -2.07 1.88 -25.75
N ASP A 805 -2.70 2.73 -24.96
CA ASP A 805 -1.95 3.68 -24.14
C ASP A 805 -1.49 2.97 -22.85
N ALA A 806 -0.23 3.17 -22.46
CA ALA A 806 0.26 2.65 -21.19
C ALA A 806 -0.47 3.39 -20.06
N THR A 807 -1.21 2.65 -19.24
CA THR A 807 -1.86 3.22 -18.06
C THR A 807 -0.82 3.29 -16.94
N TYR A 808 -0.74 4.40 -16.22
CA TYR A 808 0.18 4.55 -15.09
C TYR A 808 -0.60 4.50 -13.78
N VAL A 809 -0.17 3.65 -12.85
CA VAL A 809 -0.76 3.56 -11.51
C VAL A 809 0.37 3.63 -10.49
N SER A 810 0.43 4.75 -9.77
CA SER A 810 1.34 4.96 -8.65
C SER A 810 0.56 4.92 -7.34
N CYS A 811 1.03 4.14 -6.37
CA CYS A 811 0.58 4.23 -4.98
C CYS A 811 1.71 4.91 -4.18
N VAL A 812 1.43 6.09 -3.62
CA VAL A 812 2.35 6.84 -2.75
C VAL A 812 2.10 6.52 -1.29
#